data_AF-A0A0H4C3Y4-F1
#
_entry.id   AF-A0A0H4C3Y4-F1
#
_cell.length_a   1.000
_cell.length_b   1.000
_cell.length_c   1.000
_cell.angle_alpha   90.00
_cell.angle_beta   90.00
_cell.angle_gamma   90.00
#
_symmetry.space_group_name_H-M   'P 1'
#
loop_
_entity.id
_entity.type
_entity.pdbx_description
1 polymer ?
#
loop_
_entity_poly.entity_id
_entity_poly.type
_entity_poly.pdbx_seq_one_letter_code
_entity_poly.pdbx_strand_id
1 'polypeptide(L)'
;MRHSRTRSEHPVAAPRTRRHALSGAAALLGAAALVVTAAPAGAAPAAPGTTAVGEGTATPALVDGIREQAPVARTAADAARAHLAAREDRYRIADPVRDLKPAGTLTSGGRQTVRLQQTHHGVPVLGGQYLVRMERAGGQRIVTGTSGRYFTGLRTGTTAEIDDALAVERAVDAVRQDLTARSFTAGPDGEDEGTPLAGTSHGLVVVPRGTGVLTRHITVRGTDPAHGEPVLREVYIDARAGYPVLQYSGVRTFRAPGTAAARTRAARARADEPAPGTTGTGVRLDGTTVSLGITRDDARDAYVLRDRTRIQSSPDRVLATWDARGRWASDLSGAWPEDLREFASPTERFGAEATDSGAVDAHWAAGQVYDYYRAKFGRDSLDGHGMTVNSLVGATDYGQPYVNAFWDGRKMVYGSGDAEYRPLSAALDVVGHEMTHGVIEHSAGLVYAGQSGAMNEALADYFGNAIESDARHLSMDDPDSALLGETLCRTKDPRACAIRDLNDGRTTAGSFLGVGFGTDNGGVHLNSTIFAGALWDIREALGPDLADKIVYKALTEYLTPLDGFTQGRAAVVAAARQLKTGGQNLAAVQRAFTAHGIVPNWEKALGIDSDVLLSRVNTYDTHLGAGGGWWVAANSNESGSEPYSVWAGRTDGKGQLKLMSPNDGRYHVNPATDGRTVVWQAHGPAGVDILARPLAGGPVRTLWHGRSAGTALGVDGDVVAFAYSNHGGRAGVAHLSLKDPTHVETIGGGTYHRATFPSVHHGKIVYQDRRRVRAVYESTTRLIDVATGEETVIQQAAPQTSLGPTALTGDHVYWLLDAVGQNGTTTLRRAGLDGSGVTDLSPETGPDARNVSEVTASADAVTMVARTPAAETGNATLSKLWQFTPDRKGDGLRRSRVSCNRGEQLSAAAADGTRVVWLDATTGVSDVVTRARPSGTCA
;
A
#
# COMPACT_ATOMS: atom_id res chain seq x y z
N MET A 1 -68.95 -4.17 13.49
CA MET A 1 -68.98 -4.71 14.88
C MET A 1 -67.95 -3.90 15.67
N ARG A 2 -68.31 -2.99 16.59
CA ARG A 2 -68.66 -3.24 18.02
C ARG A 2 -67.58 -4.09 18.72
N HIS A 3 -66.84 -3.63 19.74
CA HIS A 3 -66.85 -2.39 20.56
C HIS A 3 -65.37 -2.01 20.86
N SER A 4 -64.86 -0.77 20.90
CA SER A 4 -65.30 0.51 21.53
C SER A 4 -65.28 0.44 23.07
N ARG A 5 -64.80 1.43 23.86
CA ARG A 5 -64.44 2.84 23.56
C ARG A 5 -63.91 3.54 24.83
N THR A 6 -62.87 4.38 24.72
CA THR A 6 -62.70 5.71 25.42
C THR A 6 -62.74 5.76 26.98
N ARG A 7 -62.45 6.86 27.71
CA ARG A 7 -62.26 8.32 27.52
C ARG A 7 -61.41 8.86 28.72
N SER A 8 -60.95 10.10 28.91
CA SER A 8 -61.34 11.43 28.38
C SER A 8 -60.25 12.52 28.58
N GLU A 9 -59.98 13.30 27.52
CA GLU A 9 -60.14 14.78 27.39
C GLU A 9 -59.32 15.79 28.26
N HIS A 10 -58.38 16.50 27.59
CA HIS A 10 -58.32 17.97 27.31
C HIS A 10 -58.63 19.05 28.40
N PRO A 11 -58.26 20.36 28.21
CA PRO A 11 -57.01 20.94 27.66
C PRO A 11 -56.58 22.31 28.34
N VAL A 12 -55.62 23.05 27.72
CA VAL A 12 -55.47 24.54 27.70
C VAL A 12 -54.76 25.30 28.86
N ALA A 13 -54.06 26.37 28.44
CA ALA A 13 -53.59 27.59 29.14
C ALA A 13 -52.29 27.58 29.99
N ALA A 14 -51.36 28.45 29.58
CA ALA A 14 -50.43 29.16 30.47
C ALA A 14 -51.14 30.44 31.00
N PRO A 15 -50.78 31.00 32.17
CA PRO A 15 -49.69 32.00 32.15
C PRO A 15 -48.82 32.16 33.44
N ARG A 16 -47.62 32.71 33.22
CA ARG A 16 -46.84 33.66 34.04
C ARG A 16 -47.08 33.87 35.56
N THR A 17 -45.92 33.91 36.24
CA THR A 17 -45.40 34.94 37.20
C THR A 17 -45.45 34.78 38.74
N ARG A 18 -44.24 34.94 39.32
CA ARG A 18 -43.88 35.62 40.60
C ARG A 18 -44.27 34.92 41.93
N ARG A 19 -43.53 35.03 43.05
CA ARG A 19 -42.14 35.47 43.37
C ARG A 19 -41.84 35.13 44.86
N HIS A 20 -40.62 35.43 45.33
CA HIS A 20 -40.12 35.39 46.72
C HIS A 20 -39.71 33.99 47.22
N ALA A 21 -38.44 33.62 47.47
CA ALA A 21 -37.15 34.29 47.77
C ALA A 21 -36.83 34.48 49.27
N LEU A 22 -35.58 34.11 49.62
CA LEU A 22 -34.69 34.43 50.76
C LEU A 22 -33.78 33.19 50.99
N SER A 23 -32.46 33.25 51.20
CA SER A 23 -31.48 34.36 51.06
C SER A 23 -30.04 33.87 51.27
N GLY A 24 -29.10 34.40 50.48
CA GLY A 24 -27.71 34.70 50.90
C GLY A 24 -26.64 33.63 50.60
N ALA A 25 -25.40 33.99 50.23
CA ALA A 25 -24.85 35.29 49.83
C ALA A 25 -23.65 35.07 48.87
N ALA A 26 -23.24 36.12 48.15
CA ALA A 26 -22.21 36.06 47.10
C ALA A 26 -20.93 36.81 47.47
N ALA A 27 -19.85 36.59 46.70
CA ALA A 27 -18.71 37.50 46.62
C ALA A 27 -18.25 37.64 45.16
N LEU A 28 -18.25 38.87 44.64
CA LEU A 28 -17.77 39.25 43.32
C LEU A 28 -17.31 40.71 43.37
N LEU A 29 -16.03 40.96 43.11
CA LEU A 29 -15.42 42.27 42.80
C LEU A 29 -14.17 41.99 41.96
N GLY A 30 -13.81 42.75 40.93
CA GLY A 30 -14.51 43.86 40.27
C GLY A 30 -13.70 44.32 39.06
N ALA A 31 -14.35 44.92 38.06
CA ALA A 31 -13.68 45.47 36.88
C ALA A 31 -13.48 46.99 37.02
N ALA A 32 -12.38 47.50 36.47
CA ALA A 32 -12.15 48.93 36.29
C ALA A 32 -11.83 49.22 34.83
N ALA A 33 -12.56 50.16 34.22
CA ALA A 33 -12.30 50.65 32.87
C ALA A 33 -11.44 51.91 32.93
N LEU A 34 -10.54 52.07 31.94
CA LEU A 34 -9.77 53.29 31.73
C LEU A 34 -9.84 53.67 30.25
N VAL A 35 -10.33 54.88 29.99
CA VAL A 35 -10.44 55.45 28.64
C VAL A 35 -9.07 55.99 28.24
N VAL A 36 -8.58 55.62 27.05
CA VAL A 36 -7.41 56.25 26.41
C VAL A 36 -7.76 56.62 24.96
N THR A 37 -7.24 57.77 24.55
CA THR A 37 -7.55 58.51 23.32
C THR A 37 -7.12 57.81 22.03
N ALA A 38 -7.85 58.05 20.93
CA ALA A 38 -7.46 57.62 19.60
C ALA A 38 -6.28 58.44 19.04
N ALA A 39 -5.30 57.74 18.45
CA ALA A 39 -4.18 58.26 17.67
C ALA A 39 -3.82 57.20 16.59
N PRO A 40 -3.09 57.54 15.50
CA PRO A 40 -3.28 56.90 14.19
C PRO A 40 -2.67 55.50 14.03
N ALA A 41 -3.09 54.83 12.96
CA ALA A 41 -2.77 53.46 12.62
C ALA A 41 -1.26 53.13 12.61
N GLY A 42 -0.82 52.36 13.60
CA GLY A 42 0.40 51.54 13.54
C GLY A 42 0.07 50.15 13.00
N ALA A 43 0.98 49.53 12.26
CA ALA A 43 0.78 48.21 11.68
C ALA A 43 0.47 47.15 12.75
N ALA A 44 -0.56 46.34 12.52
CA ALA A 44 -0.94 45.27 13.44
C ALA A 44 0.22 44.27 13.62
N PRO A 45 0.55 43.83 14.85
CA PRO A 45 1.53 42.77 15.05
C PRO A 45 1.03 41.49 14.39
N ALA A 46 1.93 40.76 13.72
CA ALA A 46 1.59 39.52 13.04
C ALA A 46 0.98 38.51 14.04
N ALA A 47 -0.12 37.87 13.65
CA ALA A 47 -0.72 36.81 14.44
C ALA A 47 0.30 35.68 14.66
N PRO A 48 0.31 35.03 15.84
CA PRO A 48 1.15 33.85 16.06
C PRO A 48 0.74 32.75 15.05
N GLY A 49 1.69 32.35 14.21
CA GLY A 49 1.45 31.38 13.15
C GLY A 49 0.97 30.04 13.70
N THR A 50 0.03 29.39 13.00
CA THR A 50 -0.48 28.08 13.42
C THR A 50 0.59 27.02 13.22
N THR A 51 0.91 26.28 14.28
CA THR A 51 1.87 25.17 14.26
C THR A 51 1.14 23.83 14.41
N ALA A 52 1.39 22.89 13.49
CA ALA A 52 0.98 21.50 13.65
C ALA A 52 2.17 20.68 14.19
N VAL A 53 1.96 19.89 15.23
CA VAL A 53 3.00 19.03 15.82
C VAL A 53 3.43 17.96 14.80
N GLY A 54 4.73 17.67 14.73
CA GLY A 54 5.25 16.57 13.92
C GLY A 54 4.92 15.21 14.52
N GLU A 55 4.21 14.36 13.79
CA GLU A 55 4.04 12.96 14.20
C GLU A 55 5.36 12.21 14.06
N GLY A 56 5.92 11.79 15.20
CA GLY A 56 7.20 11.06 15.28
C GLY A 56 8.45 11.94 15.20
N THR A 57 8.34 13.27 15.30
CA THR A 57 9.49 14.18 15.23
C THR A 57 9.22 15.50 15.97
N ALA A 58 10.27 16.15 16.47
CA ALA A 58 10.16 17.47 17.12
C ALA A 58 9.95 18.63 16.11
N THR A 59 10.18 18.43 14.82
CA THR A 59 9.94 19.46 13.78
C THR A 59 8.44 19.60 13.48
N PRO A 60 7.86 20.81 13.48
CA PRO A 60 6.46 21.02 13.11
C PRO A 60 6.14 20.57 11.68
N ALA A 61 5.04 19.84 11.49
CA ALA A 61 4.63 19.35 10.17
C ALA A 61 4.11 20.47 9.24
N LEU A 62 3.61 21.56 9.84
CA LEU A 62 3.13 22.76 9.15
C LEU A 62 3.36 23.98 10.04
N VAL A 63 3.93 25.04 9.45
CA VAL A 63 3.93 26.40 10.00
C VAL A 63 3.36 27.32 8.93
N ASP A 64 2.32 28.08 9.28
CA ASP A 64 1.60 28.95 8.35
C ASP A 64 1.30 30.32 8.98
N GLY A 65 1.10 31.33 8.14
CA GLY A 65 0.77 32.71 8.55
C GLY A 65 1.94 33.55 9.09
N ILE A 66 3.17 33.04 9.05
CA ILE A 66 4.36 33.83 9.44
C ILE A 66 4.72 34.85 8.35
N ARG A 67 5.42 35.93 8.71
CA ARG A 67 6.02 36.89 7.75
C ARG A 67 7.37 37.33 8.27
N GLU A 68 8.41 36.58 7.94
CA GLU A 68 9.76 36.79 8.47
C GLU A 68 10.76 36.97 7.34
N GLN A 69 11.62 37.99 7.42
CA GLN A 69 12.66 38.21 6.41
C GLN A 69 13.69 37.08 6.47
N ALA A 70 13.88 36.38 5.36
CA ALA A 70 14.94 35.38 5.23
C ALA A 70 16.32 36.08 5.19
N PRO A 71 17.38 35.47 5.75
CA PRO A 71 18.75 35.98 5.61
C PRO A 71 19.15 36.20 4.15
N VAL A 72 19.97 37.22 3.91
CA VAL A 72 20.41 37.59 2.56
C VAL A 72 21.30 36.48 1.98
N ALA A 73 20.85 35.86 0.89
CA ALA A 73 21.59 34.82 0.21
C ALA A 73 21.31 34.83 -1.30
N ARG A 74 22.27 34.29 -2.10
CA ARG A 74 22.18 34.26 -3.57
C ARG A 74 20.96 33.47 -4.04
N THR A 75 20.88 32.18 -3.72
CA THR A 75 19.75 31.34 -4.14
C THR A 75 18.59 31.39 -3.15
N ALA A 76 17.39 30.98 -3.59
CA ALA A 76 16.25 30.81 -2.68
C ALA A 76 16.50 29.66 -1.70
N ALA A 77 17.18 28.60 -2.14
CA ALA A 77 17.53 27.46 -1.31
C ALA A 77 18.46 27.83 -0.15
N ASP A 78 19.45 28.69 -0.39
CA ASP A 78 20.37 29.16 0.66
C ASP A 78 19.63 30.03 1.68
N ALA A 79 18.74 30.93 1.22
CA ALA A 79 17.90 31.75 2.08
C ALA A 79 16.94 30.90 2.93
N ALA A 80 16.38 29.84 2.35
CA ALA A 80 15.54 28.88 3.06
C ALA A 80 16.31 28.15 4.17
N ARG A 81 17.49 27.58 3.87
CA ARG A 81 18.31 26.87 4.88
C ARG A 81 18.81 27.82 5.97
N ALA A 82 19.22 29.04 5.61
CA ALA A 82 19.63 30.07 6.56
C ALA A 82 18.46 30.52 7.47
N HIS A 83 17.24 30.60 6.94
CA HIS A 83 16.04 30.88 7.76
C HIS A 83 15.75 29.77 8.76
N LEU A 84 15.84 28.51 8.35
CA LEU A 84 15.65 27.37 9.24
C LEU A 84 16.70 27.38 10.37
N ALA A 85 17.95 27.70 10.06
CA ALA A 85 19.05 27.74 11.03
C ALA A 85 18.88 28.90 12.03
N ALA A 86 18.43 30.07 11.57
CA ALA A 86 18.12 31.22 12.42
C ALA A 86 16.89 31.02 13.33
N ARG A 87 16.18 29.88 13.19
CA ARG A 87 14.91 29.55 13.86
C ARG A 87 14.89 28.10 14.38
N GLU A 88 16.03 27.62 14.87
CA GLU A 88 16.17 26.28 15.47
C GLU A 88 15.16 26.07 16.61
N ASP A 89 14.88 27.11 17.41
CA ASP A 89 13.89 27.13 18.48
C ASP A 89 12.49 26.69 18.04
N ARG A 90 12.11 27.01 16.80
CA ARG A 90 10.84 26.61 16.18
C ARG A 90 10.95 25.30 15.44
N TYR A 91 11.96 25.14 14.57
CA TYR A 91 11.98 24.03 13.61
C TYR A 91 12.68 22.77 14.14
N ARG A 92 13.52 22.89 15.17
CA ARG A 92 14.27 21.76 15.77
C ARG A 92 15.19 21.04 14.78
N ILE A 93 15.69 21.78 13.78
CA ILE A 93 16.64 21.31 12.77
C ILE A 93 18.00 21.92 13.11
N ALA A 94 18.89 21.12 13.70
CA ALA A 94 20.15 21.61 14.27
C ALA A 94 21.14 22.11 13.20
N ASP A 95 21.22 21.46 12.04
CA ASP A 95 22.07 21.91 10.92
C ASP A 95 21.36 21.75 9.56
N PRO A 96 20.52 22.74 9.18
CA PRO A 96 19.87 22.74 7.89
C PRO A 96 20.84 22.80 6.71
N VAL A 97 22.05 23.32 6.86
CA VAL A 97 22.99 23.45 5.73
C VAL A 97 23.61 22.10 5.39
N ARG A 98 23.93 21.29 6.41
CA ARG A 98 24.43 19.92 6.28
C ARG A 98 23.32 18.94 5.90
N ASP A 99 22.19 18.99 6.59
CA ASP A 99 21.20 17.91 6.52
C ASP A 99 20.17 18.09 5.40
N LEU A 100 19.89 19.31 4.93
CA LEU A 100 18.83 19.58 3.96
C LEU A 100 19.41 19.98 2.59
N LYS A 101 19.48 19.03 1.65
CA LYS A 101 19.90 19.30 0.26
C LYS A 101 18.73 19.86 -0.55
N PRO A 102 18.89 20.93 -1.34
CA PRO A 102 17.81 21.41 -2.20
C PRO A 102 17.49 20.39 -3.30
N ALA A 103 16.22 19.99 -3.37
CA ALA A 103 15.68 19.10 -4.39
C ALA A 103 15.01 19.86 -5.55
N GLY A 104 14.46 21.05 -5.27
CA GLY A 104 13.85 21.90 -6.28
C GLY A 104 13.42 23.26 -5.74
N THR A 105 13.08 24.19 -6.64
CA THR A 105 12.47 25.47 -6.27
C THR A 105 11.43 25.87 -7.30
N LEU A 106 10.15 25.75 -6.93
CA LEU A 106 9.06 26.30 -7.71
C LEU A 106 9.07 27.83 -7.58
N THR A 107 8.95 28.56 -8.69
CA THR A 107 8.83 30.03 -8.69
C THR A 107 7.65 30.44 -9.55
N SER A 108 6.72 31.21 -8.99
CA SER A 108 5.52 31.70 -9.69
C SER A 108 5.04 33.01 -9.09
N GLY A 109 4.83 34.04 -9.92
CA GLY A 109 4.29 35.34 -9.49
C GLY A 109 5.09 36.03 -8.36
N GLY A 110 6.41 35.89 -8.34
CA GLY A 110 7.27 36.41 -7.26
C GLY A 110 7.27 35.57 -5.97
N ARG A 111 6.45 34.53 -5.88
CA ARG A 111 6.47 33.51 -4.81
C ARG A 111 7.52 32.46 -5.15
N GLN A 112 8.20 31.92 -4.14
CA GLN A 112 9.19 30.86 -4.28
C GLN A 112 8.93 29.77 -3.23
N THR A 113 8.83 28.51 -3.64
CA THR A 113 8.70 27.37 -2.73
C THR A 113 9.88 26.43 -2.95
N VAL A 114 10.75 26.38 -1.95
CA VAL A 114 11.96 25.54 -1.95
C VAL A 114 11.60 24.20 -1.33
N ARG A 115 11.84 23.10 -2.05
CA ARG A 115 11.76 21.73 -1.52
C ARG A 115 13.16 21.27 -1.13
N LEU A 116 13.33 20.88 0.12
CA LEU A 116 14.59 20.40 0.68
C LEU A 116 14.47 18.93 1.05
N GLN A 117 15.37 18.09 0.53
CA GLN A 117 15.50 16.68 0.85
C GLN A 117 16.43 16.50 2.07
N GLN A 118 15.94 15.82 3.10
CA GLN A 118 16.75 15.42 4.25
C GLN A 118 17.75 14.35 3.85
N THR A 119 18.97 14.52 4.36
CA THR A 119 20.02 13.53 4.38
C THR A 119 20.53 13.34 5.79
N HIS A 120 21.00 12.14 6.08
CA HIS A 120 21.65 11.75 7.34
C HIS A 120 23.08 11.34 7.01
N HIS A 121 24.07 12.11 7.49
CA HIS A 121 25.48 12.00 7.08
C HIS A 121 25.69 11.86 5.55
N GLY A 122 24.90 12.60 4.77
CA GLY A 122 24.97 12.63 3.30
C GLY A 122 24.07 11.62 2.56
N VAL A 123 23.61 10.57 3.24
CA VAL A 123 22.68 9.54 2.71
C VAL A 123 21.23 10.08 2.71
N PRO A 124 20.46 9.97 1.61
CA PRO A 124 19.05 10.40 1.59
C PRO A 124 18.18 9.70 2.63
N VAL A 125 17.24 10.44 3.23
CA VAL A 125 16.21 9.90 4.13
C VAL A 125 14.90 9.71 3.35
N LEU A 126 14.37 8.49 3.31
CA LEU A 126 13.13 8.17 2.59
C LEU A 126 11.99 9.08 3.07
N GLY A 127 11.46 9.89 2.16
CA GLY A 127 10.36 10.82 2.42
C GLY A 127 10.64 11.94 3.43
N GLY A 128 11.86 12.05 3.95
CA GLY A 128 12.29 13.18 4.75
C GLY A 128 12.43 14.42 3.87
N GLN A 129 11.40 15.24 3.81
CA GLN A 129 11.40 16.48 3.02
C GLN A 129 10.78 17.63 3.80
N TYR A 130 11.37 18.81 3.66
CA TYR A 130 10.90 20.03 4.29
C TYR A 130 10.83 21.17 3.28
N LEU A 131 9.69 21.85 3.23
CA LEU A 131 9.41 22.93 2.29
C LEU A 131 9.49 24.26 2.99
N VAL A 132 10.03 25.27 2.30
CA VAL A 132 10.03 26.66 2.74
C VAL A 132 9.38 27.53 1.67
N ARG A 133 8.24 28.12 2.01
CA ARG A 133 7.47 29.03 1.15
C ARG A 133 7.89 30.48 1.42
N MET A 134 8.12 31.23 0.36
CA MET A 134 8.60 32.62 0.38
C MET A 134 7.87 33.50 -0.63
N GLU A 135 7.87 34.79 -0.37
CA GLU A 135 7.45 35.86 -1.28
C GLU A 135 8.61 36.83 -1.50
N ARG A 136 8.77 37.37 -2.72
CA ARG A 136 9.64 38.53 -2.94
C ARG A 136 8.89 39.82 -2.67
N ALA A 137 9.41 40.64 -1.76
CA ALA A 137 8.90 41.98 -1.45
C ALA A 137 10.07 42.95 -1.29
N GLY A 138 10.05 44.09 -1.99
CA GLY A 138 11.13 45.11 -1.89
C GLY A 138 12.54 44.59 -2.20
N GLY A 139 12.68 43.59 -3.07
CA GLY A 139 13.95 42.91 -3.38
C GLY A 139 14.40 41.87 -2.33
N GLN A 140 13.72 41.76 -1.20
CA GLN A 140 13.98 40.78 -0.14
C GLN A 140 13.11 39.53 -0.29
N ARG A 141 13.49 38.42 0.37
CA ARG A 141 12.65 37.22 0.51
C ARG A 141 12.00 37.22 1.89
N ILE A 142 10.68 37.10 1.94
CA ILE A 142 9.88 36.97 3.16
C ILE A 142 9.38 35.53 3.23
N VAL A 143 9.76 34.77 4.25
CA VAL A 143 9.22 33.43 4.53
C VAL A 143 7.79 33.57 5.03
N THR A 144 6.88 32.83 4.38
CA THR A 144 5.45 32.81 4.69
C THR A 144 4.99 31.53 5.40
N GLY A 145 5.77 30.46 5.30
CA GLY A 145 5.51 29.22 6.03
C GLY A 145 6.44 28.08 5.64
N THR A 146 6.30 26.96 6.35
CA THR A 146 7.00 25.70 6.08
C THR A 146 6.03 24.52 6.15
N SER A 147 6.37 23.39 5.54
CA SER A 147 5.63 22.13 5.73
C SER A 147 6.49 20.91 5.42
N GLY A 148 6.02 19.73 5.83
CA GLY A 148 6.67 18.45 5.55
C GLY A 148 7.23 17.79 6.81
N ARG A 149 8.07 16.77 6.61
CA ARG A 149 8.60 15.92 7.69
C ARG A 149 10.13 15.93 7.64
N TYR A 150 10.77 16.49 8.67
CA TYR A 150 12.19 16.28 8.98
C TYR A 150 12.28 15.38 10.20
N PHE A 151 13.06 14.31 10.12
CA PHE A 151 13.20 13.30 11.17
C PHE A 151 14.36 13.66 12.11
N THR A 152 14.02 14.15 13.30
CA THR A 152 14.98 14.63 14.33
C THR A 152 15.67 13.51 15.11
N GLY A 153 15.13 12.29 15.09
CA GLY A 153 15.60 11.16 15.91
C GLY A 153 16.68 10.26 15.29
N LEU A 154 17.16 10.58 14.09
CA LEU A 154 18.07 9.71 13.33
C LEU A 154 19.45 9.61 13.99
N ARG A 155 19.89 8.38 14.26
CA ARG A 155 21.17 8.03 14.90
C ARG A 155 21.89 6.85 14.24
N THR A 156 21.34 6.29 13.16
CA THR A 156 21.96 5.14 12.45
C THR A 156 23.31 5.50 11.83
N GLY A 157 24.19 4.51 11.71
CA GLY A 157 25.41 4.62 10.90
C GLY A 157 25.09 4.58 9.41
N THR A 158 26.02 5.07 8.58
CA THR A 158 25.89 5.12 7.10
C THR A 158 26.86 4.19 6.35
N THR A 159 27.62 3.36 7.07
CA THR A 159 28.44 2.29 6.51
C THR A 159 27.58 1.05 6.28
N ALA A 160 27.57 0.53 5.06
CA ALA A 160 26.96 -0.76 4.72
C ALA A 160 27.95 -1.91 4.97
N GLU A 161 27.45 -3.05 5.44
CA GLU A 161 28.23 -4.27 5.67
C GLU A 161 27.98 -5.31 4.57
N ILE A 162 26.82 -5.27 3.90
CA ILE A 162 26.57 -6.03 2.66
C ILE A 162 26.83 -5.18 1.40
N ASP A 163 27.19 -5.82 0.30
CA ASP A 163 27.34 -5.19 -1.01
C ASP A 163 26.02 -5.07 -1.78
N ASP A 164 26.06 -4.46 -2.97
CA ASP A 164 24.89 -4.31 -3.84
C ASP A 164 24.45 -5.61 -4.52
N ALA A 165 25.37 -6.56 -4.75
CA ALA A 165 25.05 -7.81 -5.41
C ALA A 165 24.19 -8.71 -4.50
N LEU A 166 24.59 -8.85 -3.24
CA LEU A 166 23.83 -9.56 -2.22
C LEU A 166 22.49 -8.84 -1.94
N ALA A 167 22.45 -7.51 -1.93
CA ALA A 167 21.18 -6.78 -1.76
C ALA A 167 20.21 -6.99 -2.93
N VAL A 168 20.72 -7.00 -4.17
CA VAL A 168 19.91 -7.35 -5.36
C VAL A 168 19.40 -8.79 -5.28
N GLU A 169 20.24 -9.76 -4.90
CA GLU A 169 19.84 -11.15 -4.67
C GLU A 169 18.71 -11.26 -3.65
N ARG A 170 18.85 -10.63 -2.46
CA ARG A 170 17.84 -10.67 -1.40
C ARG A 170 16.55 -9.95 -1.78
N ALA A 171 16.62 -8.86 -2.54
CA ALA A 171 15.43 -8.18 -3.06
C ALA A 171 14.66 -9.02 -4.08
N VAL A 172 15.36 -9.67 -5.01
CA VAL A 172 14.76 -10.59 -5.99
C VAL A 172 14.15 -11.81 -5.30
N ASP A 173 14.84 -12.40 -4.33
CA ASP A 173 14.30 -13.53 -3.55
C ASP A 173 13.07 -13.12 -2.72
N ALA A 174 13.06 -11.93 -2.09
CA ALA A 174 11.92 -11.42 -1.32
C ALA A 174 10.68 -11.09 -2.18
N VAL A 175 10.87 -10.55 -3.39
CA VAL A 175 9.78 -10.31 -4.34
C VAL A 175 9.22 -11.61 -4.88
N ARG A 176 10.09 -12.58 -5.20
CA ARG A 176 9.64 -13.92 -5.62
C ARG A 176 8.82 -14.59 -4.51
N GLN A 177 9.25 -14.46 -3.26
CA GLN A 177 8.52 -14.96 -2.09
C GLN A 177 7.13 -14.31 -1.95
N ASP A 178 7.01 -12.97 -1.97
CA ASP A 178 5.70 -12.27 -1.91
C ASP A 178 4.74 -12.68 -3.03
N LEU A 179 5.24 -12.84 -4.27
CA LEU A 179 4.42 -13.30 -5.39
C LEU A 179 3.91 -14.73 -5.16
N THR A 180 4.78 -15.64 -4.71
CA THR A 180 4.37 -17.03 -4.39
C THR A 180 3.55 -17.18 -3.11
N ALA A 181 3.63 -16.25 -2.16
CA ALA A 181 2.88 -16.32 -0.90
C ALA A 181 1.37 -16.04 -1.09
N ARG A 182 1.00 -15.40 -2.21
CA ARG A 182 -0.39 -15.03 -2.53
C ARG A 182 -1.24 -16.21 -2.98
N SER A 183 -0.62 -17.31 -3.42
CA SER A 183 -1.29 -18.58 -3.68
C SER A 183 -0.36 -19.76 -3.46
N PHE A 184 -0.70 -20.70 -2.57
CA PHE A 184 0.05 -21.95 -2.41
C PHE A 184 -0.19 -22.94 -3.57
N THR A 185 -1.09 -22.61 -4.50
CA THR A 185 -1.36 -23.39 -5.70
C THR A 185 -0.14 -23.38 -6.62
N ALA A 186 0.28 -24.54 -7.10
CA ALA A 186 1.36 -24.59 -8.07
C ALA A 186 0.96 -23.89 -9.38
N GLY A 187 1.79 -22.94 -9.83
CA GLY A 187 1.81 -22.56 -11.25
C GLY A 187 2.12 -23.79 -12.13
N PRO A 188 1.82 -23.76 -13.44
CA PRO A 188 1.92 -24.92 -14.31
C PRO A 188 3.29 -25.60 -14.23
N ASP A 189 3.29 -26.93 -14.13
CA ASP A 189 4.50 -27.76 -14.09
C ASP A 189 5.32 -27.61 -15.38
N GLY A 190 6.21 -26.62 -15.40
CA GLY A 190 7.13 -26.33 -16.50
C GLY A 190 8.58 -26.17 -16.01
N GLU A 191 9.52 -26.77 -16.73
CA GLU A 191 10.96 -26.56 -16.53
C GLU A 191 11.45 -25.23 -17.16
N ASP A 192 10.53 -24.45 -17.76
CA ASP A 192 10.78 -23.11 -18.29
C ASP A 192 11.06 -22.12 -17.14
N GLU A 193 12.34 -21.77 -16.98
CA GLU A 193 12.74 -20.57 -16.25
C GLU A 193 12.09 -19.34 -16.91
N GLY A 194 10.96 -18.88 -16.36
CA GLY A 194 10.35 -17.61 -16.73
C GLY A 194 11.36 -16.47 -16.62
N THR A 195 11.20 -15.44 -17.46
CA THR A 195 12.17 -14.33 -17.55
C THR A 195 12.53 -13.82 -16.15
N PRO A 196 13.80 -13.94 -15.72
CA PRO A 196 14.13 -13.81 -14.31
C PRO A 196 13.90 -12.38 -13.82
N LEU A 197 13.26 -12.28 -12.65
CA LEU A 197 13.18 -11.02 -11.90
C LEU A 197 14.59 -10.43 -11.72
N ALA A 198 14.75 -9.17 -12.11
CA ALA A 198 16.04 -8.47 -12.12
C ALA A 198 15.98 -7.24 -11.20
N GLY A 199 16.93 -7.12 -10.27
CA GLY A 199 17.06 -5.96 -9.39
C GLY A 199 18.03 -4.91 -9.94
N THR A 200 17.69 -3.63 -9.77
CA THR A 200 18.57 -2.48 -10.00
C THR A 200 18.81 -1.75 -8.68
N SER A 201 20.07 -1.58 -8.28
CA SER A 201 20.40 -0.81 -7.07
C SER A 201 20.42 0.70 -7.35
N HIS A 202 19.87 1.46 -6.41
CA HIS A 202 19.87 2.92 -6.37
C HIS A 202 20.74 3.49 -5.23
N GLY A 203 21.52 2.62 -4.57
CA GLY A 203 22.43 2.99 -3.48
C GLY A 203 21.75 3.04 -2.10
N LEU A 204 22.36 3.79 -1.17
CA LEU A 204 21.93 3.82 0.23
C LEU A 204 20.81 4.83 0.47
N VAL A 205 19.83 4.43 1.28
CA VAL A 205 18.72 5.25 1.77
C VAL A 205 18.48 4.92 3.26
N VAL A 206 18.25 5.95 4.08
CA VAL A 206 17.80 5.77 5.47
C VAL A 206 16.28 5.74 5.50
N VAL A 207 15.69 4.61 5.90
CA VAL A 207 14.26 4.50 6.19
C VAL A 207 14.02 5.11 7.59
N PRO A 208 13.16 6.14 7.74
CA PRO A 208 13.02 6.92 8.97
C PRO A 208 12.12 6.23 10.03
N ARG A 209 12.49 5.01 10.41
CA ARG A 209 11.82 4.22 11.45
C ARG A 209 12.67 4.24 12.71
N GLY A 210 12.09 4.69 13.84
CA GLY A 210 12.81 4.82 15.10
C GLY A 210 14.03 5.72 15.00
N THR A 211 15.24 5.16 15.17
CA THR A 211 16.50 5.91 14.98
C THR A 211 17.04 5.90 13.55
N GLY A 212 16.24 5.43 12.59
CA GLY A 212 16.62 5.23 11.20
C GLY A 212 17.19 3.84 10.97
N VAL A 213 16.86 3.26 9.82
CA VAL A 213 17.43 1.99 9.33
C VAL A 213 18.19 2.30 8.05
N LEU A 214 19.48 1.96 7.99
CA LEU A 214 20.26 2.09 6.76
C LEU A 214 19.89 0.94 5.81
N THR A 215 19.43 1.27 4.62
CA THR A 215 19.02 0.29 3.60
C THR A 215 19.71 0.55 2.27
N ARG A 216 19.82 -0.49 1.44
CA ARG A 216 20.03 -0.40 0.00
C ARG A 216 18.68 -0.41 -0.68
N HIS A 217 18.40 0.60 -1.50
CA HIS A 217 17.16 0.72 -2.27
C HIS A 217 17.34 0.01 -3.62
N ILE A 218 16.56 -1.04 -3.84
CA ILE A 218 16.56 -1.86 -5.05
C ILE A 218 15.19 -1.75 -5.72
N THR A 219 15.12 -1.45 -7.01
CA THR A 219 13.89 -1.72 -7.78
C THR A 219 14.00 -3.07 -8.47
N VAL A 220 13.12 -4.01 -8.15
CA VAL A 220 13.00 -5.31 -8.81
C VAL A 220 11.97 -5.22 -9.94
N ARG A 221 12.35 -5.70 -11.13
CA ARG A 221 11.51 -5.71 -12.33
C ARG A 221 11.41 -7.09 -12.96
N GLY A 222 10.34 -7.34 -13.70
CA GLY A 222 10.12 -8.55 -14.49
C GLY A 222 8.64 -8.89 -14.58
N THR A 223 8.32 -10.18 -14.45
CA THR A 223 6.93 -10.65 -14.51
C THR A 223 6.62 -11.57 -13.32
N ASP A 224 5.37 -11.55 -12.85
CA ASP A 224 4.86 -12.58 -11.93
C ASP A 224 4.89 -13.96 -12.64
N PRO A 225 5.65 -14.95 -12.13
CA PRO A 225 5.70 -16.29 -12.71
C PRO A 225 4.37 -17.06 -12.61
N ALA A 226 3.43 -16.64 -11.75
CA ALA A 226 2.13 -17.28 -11.59
C ALA A 226 1.06 -16.70 -12.53
N HIS A 227 0.98 -15.37 -12.67
CA HIS A 227 -0.15 -14.69 -13.33
C HIS A 227 0.21 -13.81 -14.53
N GLY A 228 1.49 -13.63 -14.85
CA GLY A 228 1.91 -12.78 -15.98
C GLY A 228 1.89 -11.27 -15.69
N GLU A 229 1.49 -10.84 -14.50
CA GLU A 229 1.39 -9.41 -14.21
C GLU A 229 2.75 -8.69 -14.23
N PRO A 230 2.83 -7.42 -14.70
CA PRO A 230 4.06 -6.63 -14.69
C PRO A 230 4.58 -6.40 -13.27
N VAL A 231 5.81 -6.84 -12.99
CA VAL A 231 6.44 -6.61 -11.69
C VAL A 231 7.32 -5.37 -11.77
N LEU A 232 7.01 -4.37 -10.96
CA LEU A 232 7.92 -3.28 -10.57
C LEU A 232 7.76 -3.07 -9.07
N ARG A 233 8.70 -3.57 -8.28
CA ARG A 233 8.69 -3.49 -6.81
C ARG A 233 9.84 -2.62 -6.33
N GLU A 234 9.54 -1.62 -5.53
CA GLU A 234 10.55 -0.91 -4.76
C GLU A 234 10.81 -1.68 -3.47
N VAL A 235 12.07 -2.07 -3.22
CA VAL A 235 12.49 -2.93 -2.10
C VAL A 235 13.63 -2.26 -1.34
N TYR A 236 13.52 -2.20 -0.02
CA TYR A 236 14.53 -1.63 0.87
C TYR A 236 15.16 -2.75 1.69
N ILE A 237 16.36 -3.16 1.31
CA ILE A 237 17.12 -4.22 1.99
C ILE A 237 18.02 -3.60 3.06
N ASP A 238 17.97 -4.11 4.29
CA ASP A 238 18.85 -3.65 5.36
C ASP A 238 20.32 -3.79 4.97
N ALA A 239 21.08 -2.70 5.10
CA ALA A 239 22.45 -2.60 4.62
C ALA A 239 23.48 -3.31 5.51
N ARG A 240 23.06 -3.93 6.63
CA ARG A 240 23.91 -4.75 7.52
C ARG A 240 23.53 -6.21 7.48
N ALA A 241 22.25 -6.52 7.68
CA ALA A 241 21.74 -7.88 7.82
C ALA A 241 21.19 -8.49 6.52
N GLY A 242 20.95 -7.69 5.47
CA GLY A 242 20.37 -8.18 4.22
C GLY A 242 18.89 -8.57 4.30
N TYR A 243 18.17 -8.11 5.33
CA TYR A 243 16.76 -8.41 5.54
C TYR A 243 15.85 -7.41 4.77
N PRO A 244 14.75 -7.83 4.12
CA PRO A 244 13.81 -6.93 3.46
C PRO A 244 12.97 -6.14 4.48
N VAL A 245 13.25 -4.84 4.61
CA VAL A 245 12.62 -3.95 5.60
C VAL A 245 11.26 -3.43 5.13
N LEU A 246 11.12 -3.18 3.84
CA LEU A 246 9.93 -2.64 3.18
C LEU A 246 9.92 -3.04 1.71
N GLN A 247 8.75 -3.40 1.17
CA GLN A 247 8.49 -3.40 -0.27
C GLN A 247 7.07 -2.96 -0.62
N TYR A 248 6.90 -2.39 -1.81
CA TYR A 248 5.60 -1.99 -2.41
C TYR A 248 5.69 -1.98 -3.95
N SER A 249 4.55 -2.03 -4.65
CA SER A 249 4.53 -1.85 -6.12
C SER A 249 4.83 -0.39 -6.49
N GLY A 250 5.74 -0.16 -7.43
CA GLY A 250 5.91 1.15 -8.07
C GLY A 250 5.05 1.34 -9.33
N VAL A 251 4.39 0.28 -9.83
CA VAL A 251 3.35 0.42 -10.86
C VAL A 251 2.15 1.11 -10.24
N ARG A 252 1.72 2.23 -10.83
CA ARG A 252 0.49 2.95 -10.45
C ARG A 252 -0.56 2.65 -11.50
N THR A 253 -1.71 2.11 -11.11
CA THR A 253 -2.62 1.40 -12.02
C THR A 253 -4.03 1.93 -11.92
N PHE A 254 -4.70 2.25 -13.02
CA PHE A 254 -6.09 2.71 -12.93
C PHE A 254 -7.05 1.73 -12.20
N ARG A 255 -6.80 0.42 -12.29
CA ARG A 255 -7.57 -0.65 -11.63
C ARG A 255 -6.67 -1.58 -10.81
N ALA A 256 -7.17 -2.07 -9.67
CA ALA A 256 -6.51 -3.13 -8.90
C ALA A 256 -6.32 -4.43 -9.73
N PRO A 257 -5.22 -5.19 -9.55
CA PRO A 257 -4.86 -6.30 -10.44
C PRO A 257 -5.81 -7.51 -10.45
N GLY A 258 -5.67 -8.38 -11.46
CA GLY A 258 -6.53 -9.54 -11.75
C GLY A 258 -6.01 -10.37 -12.94
N THR A 259 -6.17 -11.70 -12.87
CA THR A 259 -5.32 -12.71 -13.55
C THR A 259 -5.67 -13.07 -15.02
N ALA A 260 -4.68 -13.21 -15.92
CA ALA A 260 -4.82 -13.77 -17.30
C ALA A 260 -3.58 -14.59 -17.80
N ALA A 261 -3.49 -15.00 -19.09
CA ALA A 261 -2.67 -16.17 -19.55
C ALA A 261 -1.92 -16.11 -20.94
N ALA A 262 -0.76 -16.79 -21.03
CA ALA A 262 0.21 -17.11 -22.15
C ALA A 262 -0.23 -17.17 -23.65
N ARG A 263 0.62 -17.08 -24.72
CA ARG A 263 2.03 -16.65 -25.07
C ARG A 263 2.24 -16.77 -26.63
N THR A 264 2.97 -15.89 -27.37
CA THR A 264 4.27 -16.10 -28.14
C THR A 264 4.60 -14.99 -29.21
N ARG A 265 5.85 -14.90 -29.77
CA ARG A 265 6.58 -13.61 -30.04
C ARG A 265 7.65 -13.60 -31.20
N ALA A 266 7.95 -12.42 -31.85
CA ALA A 266 9.27 -11.93 -32.41
C ALA A 266 9.17 -10.66 -33.36
N ALA A 267 10.23 -9.95 -33.86
CA ALA A 267 11.14 -8.95 -33.21
C ALA A 267 11.96 -8.01 -34.22
N ARG A 268 12.38 -6.79 -33.79
CA ARG A 268 13.49 -5.87 -34.29
C ARG A 268 13.35 -5.03 -35.61
N ALA A 269 13.90 -3.80 -35.83
CA ALA A 269 14.69 -2.77 -35.07
C ALA A 269 14.52 -1.29 -35.64
N ARG A 270 15.28 -0.26 -35.14
CA ARG A 270 15.08 1.22 -35.33
C ARG A 270 16.20 2.06 -36.04
N ALA A 271 15.85 3.26 -36.56
CA ALA A 271 16.72 4.39 -36.96
C ALA A 271 15.90 5.73 -37.12
N ASP A 272 16.56 6.91 -37.15
CA ASP A 272 15.99 8.28 -36.89
C ASP A 272 15.71 9.21 -38.13
N GLU A 273 15.30 10.48 -37.88
CA GLU A 273 14.37 11.33 -38.67
C GLU A 273 14.70 12.86 -38.67
N PRO A 274 14.19 13.69 -39.62
CA PRO A 274 14.16 15.16 -39.53
C PRO A 274 12.76 15.89 -39.46
N ALA A 275 12.73 17.01 -38.73
CA ALA A 275 11.87 18.22 -38.81
C ALA A 275 10.35 18.25 -38.42
N PRO A 276 9.80 19.41 -37.91
CA PRO A 276 8.50 19.48 -37.20
C PRO A 276 7.30 20.07 -37.98
N GLY A 277 6.07 19.68 -37.58
CA GLY A 277 4.94 20.63 -37.49
C GLY A 277 3.68 20.38 -38.35
N THR A 278 3.30 19.13 -38.62
CA THR A 278 2.11 18.82 -39.45
C THR A 278 0.85 18.64 -38.60
N THR A 279 -0.32 19.01 -39.11
CA THR A 279 -1.62 18.73 -38.48
C THR A 279 -2.35 17.65 -39.27
N GLY A 280 -2.81 16.61 -38.57
CA GLY A 280 -3.59 15.51 -39.14
C GLY A 280 -4.97 15.40 -38.50
N THR A 281 -5.68 14.33 -38.85
CA THR A 281 -7.00 14.00 -38.26
C THR A 281 -7.11 12.52 -37.94
N GLY A 282 -7.90 12.17 -36.92
CA GLY A 282 -8.30 10.79 -36.65
C GLY A 282 -9.73 10.72 -36.14
N VAL A 283 -10.30 9.51 -36.10
CA VAL A 283 -11.60 9.25 -35.49
C VAL A 283 -11.39 8.58 -34.14
N ARG A 284 -11.99 9.12 -33.09
CA ARG A 284 -12.01 8.57 -31.72
C ARG A 284 -12.98 7.39 -31.63
N LEU A 285 -12.85 6.56 -30.60
CA LEU A 285 -13.70 5.39 -30.39
C LEU A 285 -15.20 5.70 -30.17
N ASP A 286 -15.54 6.95 -29.82
CA ASP A 286 -16.92 7.46 -29.77
C ASP A 286 -17.46 7.95 -31.13
N GLY A 287 -16.67 7.83 -32.21
CA GLY A 287 -17.00 8.28 -33.56
C GLY A 287 -16.69 9.76 -33.83
N THR A 288 -16.21 10.52 -32.85
CA THR A 288 -15.86 11.94 -33.05
C THR A 288 -14.58 12.08 -33.86
N THR A 289 -14.58 12.95 -34.88
CA THR A 289 -13.36 13.28 -35.65
C THR A 289 -12.60 14.40 -34.95
N VAL A 290 -11.32 14.18 -34.67
CA VAL A 290 -10.44 15.13 -33.96
C VAL A 290 -9.20 15.49 -34.76
N SER A 291 -8.64 16.66 -34.48
CA SER A 291 -7.34 17.09 -34.99
C SER A 291 -6.20 16.54 -34.14
N LEU A 292 -5.10 16.12 -34.79
CA LEU A 292 -3.94 15.49 -34.17
C LEU A 292 -2.66 16.24 -34.57
N GLY A 293 -1.72 16.41 -33.63
CA GLY A 293 -0.38 16.90 -33.92
C GLY A 293 0.48 15.75 -34.44
N ILE A 294 1.00 15.87 -35.66
CA ILE A 294 1.73 14.77 -36.32
C ILE A 294 3.05 15.26 -36.92
N THR A 295 3.95 14.33 -37.18
CA THR A 295 5.22 14.59 -37.86
C THR A 295 5.32 13.64 -39.06
N ARG A 296 5.92 14.09 -40.17
CA ARG A 296 6.27 13.21 -41.29
C ARG A 296 7.57 12.48 -40.94
N ASP A 297 7.53 11.16 -40.93
CA ASP A 297 8.69 10.29 -40.84
C ASP A 297 9.12 9.91 -42.27
N ASP A 298 10.09 10.66 -42.80
CA ASP A 298 10.63 10.45 -44.15
C ASP A 298 11.29 9.07 -44.32
N ALA A 299 11.85 8.50 -43.25
CA ALA A 299 12.49 7.18 -43.29
C ALA A 299 11.47 6.02 -43.38
N ARG A 300 10.21 6.26 -42.97
CA ARG A 300 9.10 5.30 -43.08
C ARG A 300 8.12 5.61 -44.22
N ASP A 301 8.31 6.72 -44.93
CA ASP A 301 7.34 7.30 -45.89
C ASP A 301 5.91 7.42 -45.31
N ALA A 302 5.81 7.84 -44.04
CA ALA A 302 4.56 7.81 -43.28
C ALA A 302 4.46 8.98 -42.30
N TYR A 303 3.25 9.36 -41.90
CA TYR A 303 3.01 10.28 -40.79
C TYR A 303 2.96 9.52 -39.48
N VAL A 304 3.57 10.04 -38.43
CA VAL A 304 3.57 9.46 -37.08
C VAL A 304 2.84 10.36 -36.08
N LEU A 305 2.22 9.74 -35.06
CA LEU A 305 1.59 10.41 -33.92
C LEU A 305 2.63 11.04 -32.99
N ARG A 306 3.27 12.11 -33.45
CA ARG A 306 4.26 12.89 -32.72
C ARG A 306 3.96 14.39 -32.86
N ASP A 307 3.52 14.99 -31.77
CA ASP A 307 3.25 16.42 -31.64
C ASP A 307 4.48 17.14 -31.06
N ARG A 308 5.07 18.02 -31.88
CA ARG A 308 6.19 18.92 -31.55
C ARG A 308 5.72 20.36 -31.24
N THR A 309 4.41 20.63 -31.27
CA THR A 309 3.84 21.99 -31.18
C THR A 309 3.52 22.43 -29.75
N ARG A 310 3.24 21.48 -28.85
CA ARG A 310 2.88 21.75 -27.45
C ARG A 310 4.09 22.05 -26.55
N ILE A 311 5.13 21.23 -26.62
CA ILE A 311 6.31 21.29 -25.72
C ILE A 311 7.38 22.23 -26.30
N GLN A 312 7.03 23.50 -26.43
CA GLN A 312 7.88 24.51 -27.11
C GLN A 312 9.15 24.89 -26.33
N SER A 313 9.29 24.42 -25.09
CA SER A 313 10.48 24.65 -24.26
C SER A 313 11.72 23.86 -24.70
N SER A 314 11.58 22.86 -25.60
CA SER A 314 12.71 22.14 -26.20
C SER A 314 12.31 21.48 -27.54
N PRO A 315 13.06 21.68 -28.65
CA PRO A 315 12.67 21.17 -29.99
C PRO A 315 12.69 19.64 -30.11
N ASP A 316 13.47 18.97 -29.24
CA ASP A 316 13.61 17.51 -29.21
C ASP A 316 12.54 16.81 -28.36
N ARG A 317 11.69 17.57 -27.66
CA ARG A 317 10.70 17.03 -26.71
C ARG A 317 9.30 17.12 -27.29
N VAL A 318 8.54 16.05 -27.09
CA VAL A 318 7.32 15.79 -27.87
C VAL A 318 6.25 15.13 -27.00
N LEU A 319 5.02 15.18 -27.50
CA LEU A 319 3.98 14.24 -27.12
C LEU A 319 3.91 13.18 -28.22
N ALA A 320 4.17 11.92 -27.87
CA ALA A 320 4.30 10.82 -28.82
C ALA A 320 3.45 9.61 -28.42
N THR A 321 2.82 8.98 -29.43
CA THR A 321 2.01 7.78 -29.25
C THR A 321 2.62 6.59 -29.99
N TRP A 322 2.76 5.49 -29.29
CA TRP A 322 3.57 4.33 -29.67
C TRP A 322 2.70 3.09 -29.82
N ASP A 323 2.92 2.36 -30.91
CA ASP A 323 2.21 1.11 -31.17
C ASP A 323 2.84 -0.02 -30.36
N ALA A 324 2.12 -0.47 -29.34
CA ALA A 324 2.51 -1.57 -28.47
C ALA A 324 1.68 -2.84 -28.71
N ARG A 325 0.97 -2.93 -29.84
CA ARG A 325 0.26 -4.17 -30.22
C ARG A 325 1.26 -5.32 -30.38
N GLY A 326 0.85 -6.51 -29.92
CA GLY A 326 1.73 -7.67 -29.85
C GLY A 326 2.83 -7.57 -28.77
N ARG A 327 2.77 -6.57 -27.87
CA ARG A 327 3.57 -6.51 -26.65
C ARG A 327 2.75 -6.84 -25.43
N TRP A 328 3.40 -7.44 -24.44
CA TRP A 328 2.82 -7.66 -23.13
C TRP A 328 3.08 -6.46 -22.23
N ALA A 329 2.14 -6.11 -21.35
CA ALA A 329 2.31 -5.05 -20.36
C ALA A 329 3.61 -5.20 -19.54
N SER A 330 3.99 -6.45 -19.24
CA SER A 330 5.24 -6.82 -18.56
C SER A 330 6.50 -6.40 -19.32
N ASP A 331 6.50 -6.54 -20.65
CA ASP A 331 7.62 -6.16 -21.52
C ASP A 331 7.78 -4.63 -21.65
N LEU A 332 6.73 -3.89 -21.27
CA LEU A 332 6.68 -2.43 -21.38
C LEU A 332 7.00 -1.75 -20.04
N SER A 333 6.67 -2.35 -18.89
CA SER A 333 6.88 -1.73 -17.58
C SER A 333 8.36 -1.50 -17.26
N GLY A 334 8.77 -0.24 -17.07
CA GLY A 334 10.15 0.16 -16.76
C GLY A 334 11.18 -0.03 -17.88
N ALA A 335 10.85 -0.79 -18.92
CA ALA A 335 11.69 -1.07 -20.08
C ALA A 335 11.37 -0.16 -21.28
N TRP A 336 12.26 -0.14 -22.28
CA TRP A 336 11.98 0.45 -23.59
C TRP A 336 12.43 -0.50 -24.70
N PRO A 337 11.53 -1.34 -25.25
CA PRO A 337 11.88 -2.24 -26.33
C PRO A 337 12.42 -1.51 -27.57
N GLU A 338 13.61 -1.89 -28.04
CA GLU A 338 14.36 -1.22 -29.13
C GLU A 338 13.58 -1.07 -30.43
N ASP A 339 12.64 -1.99 -30.67
CA ASP A 339 11.87 -2.13 -31.90
C ASP A 339 10.48 -1.48 -31.85
N LEU A 340 10.09 -0.93 -30.69
CA LEU A 340 8.83 -0.23 -30.52
C LEU A 340 8.78 0.99 -31.45
N ARG A 341 7.74 1.13 -32.27
CA ARG A 341 7.61 2.24 -33.22
C ARG A 341 6.49 3.19 -32.80
N GLU A 342 6.63 4.45 -33.20
CA GLU A 342 5.52 5.40 -33.10
C GLU A 342 4.41 4.98 -34.07
N PHE A 343 3.16 5.17 -33.63
CA PHE A 343 1.99 4.79 -34.42
C PHE A 343 1.96 5.62 -35.70
N ALA A 344 1.77 4.98 -36.84
CA ALA A 344 1.93 5.62 -38.15
C ALA A 344 0.71 5.42 -39.07
N SER A 345 0.55 6.33 -40.01
CA SER A 345 -0.40 6.25 -41.13
C SER A 345 0.30 6.67 -42.43
N PRO A 346 0.03 6.03 -43.58
CA PRO A 346 0.55 6.50 -44.87
C PRO A 346 -0.04 7.85 -45.32
N THR A 347 -1.03 8.39 -44.59
CA THR A 347 -1.64 9.70 -44.87
C THR A 347 -1.79 10.52 -43.59
N GLU A 348 -2.08 11.82 -43.72
CA GLU A 348 -2.39 12.71 -42.59
C GLU A 348 -3.70 12.31 -41.85
N ARG A 349 -4.44 11.33 -42.37
CA ARG A 349 -5.64 10.76 -41.78
C ARG A 349 -5.33 9.41 -41.13
N PHE A 350 -5.60 9.30 -39.84
CA PHE A 350 -5.47 8.07 -39.06
C PHE A 350 -6.81 7.33 -39.06
N GLY A 351 -6.83 6.16 -39.71
CA GLY A 351 -8.05 5.36 -39.92
C GLY A 351 -8.38 4.40 -38.77
N ALA A 352 -9.30 3.47 -39.03
CA ALA A 352 -9.87 2.56 -38.02
C ALA A 352 -8.81 1.82 -37.18
N GLU A 353 -7.69 1.41 -37.76
CA GLU A 353 -6.60 0.77 -37.01
C GLU A 353 -6.05 1.62 -35.84
N ALA A 354 -6.01 2.94 -36.01
CA ALA A 354 -5.60 3.89 -34.97
C ALA A 354 -6.73 4.20 -33.98
N THR A 355 -7.99 4.04 -34.40
CA THR A 355 -9.18 4.12 -33.55
C THR A 355 -9.26 2.89 -32.64
N ASP A 356 -9.29 1.69 -33.23
CA ASP A 356 -9.51 0.40 -32.57
C ASP A 356 -8.38 0.03 -31.59
N SER A 357 -7.16 0.52 -31.82
CA SER A 357 -6.02 0.39 -30.90
C SER A 357 -6.03 1.41 -29.75
N GLY A 358 -6.91 2.41 -29.79
CA GLY A 358 -6.93 3.54 -28.86
C GLY A 358 -5.81 4.57 -29.08
N ALA A 359 -5.12 4.55 -30.22
CA ALA A 359 -4.02 5.46 -30.55
C ALA A 359 -4.49 6.91 -30.76
N VAL A 360 -5.60 7.10 -31.47
CA VAL A 360 -6.21 8.44 -31.69
C VAL A 360 -6.62 9.05 -30.36
N ASP A 361 -7.37 8.30 -29.53
CA ASP A 361 -7.81 8.75 -28.22
C ASP A 361 -6.63 9.05 -27.29
N ALA A 362 -5.63 8.17 -27.18
CA ALA A 362 -4.45 8.39 -26.33
C ALA A 362 -3.66 9.66 -26.72
N HIS A 363 -3.53 9.93 -28.02
CA HIS A 363 -2.78 11.08 -28.51
C HIS A 363 -3.55 12.38 -28.29
N TRP A 364 -4.84 12.39 -28.62
CA TRP A 364 -5.72 13.55 -28.43
C TRP A 364 -5.90 13.88 -26.94
N ALA A 365 -6.18 12.88 -26.11
CA ALA A 365 -6.43 13.03 -24.69
C ALA A 365 -5.18 13.53 -23.94
N ALA A 366 -4.00 12.99 -24.25
CA ALA A 366 -2.75 13.49 -23.66
C ALA A 366 -2.51 14.97 -24.02
N GLY A 367 -2.95 15.40 -25.22
CA GLY A 367 -2.97 16.81 -25.61
C GLY A 367 -3.89 17.66 -24.72
N GLN A 368 -5.12 17.20 -24.47
CA GLN A 368 -6.07 17.87 -23.56
C GLN A 368 -5.51 18.00 -22.14
N VAL A 369 -4.89 16.95 -21.60
CA VAL A 369 -4.28 16.95 -20.27
C VAL A 369 -3.14 17.97 -20.19
N TYR A 370 -2.24 17.98 -21.18
CA TYR A 370 -1.16 18.97 -21.26
C TYR A 370 -1.72 20.40 -21.31
N ASP A 371 -2.72 20.63 -22.16
CA ASP A 371 -3.32 21.94 -22.36
C ASP A 371 -4.06 22.43 -21.10
N TYR A 372 -4.75 21.55 -20.36
CA TYR A 372 -5.36 21.87 -19.06
C TYR A 372 -4.31 22.32 -18.03
N TYR A 373 -3.25 21.52 -17.81
CA TYR A 373 -2.19 21.86 -16.85
C TYR A 373 -1.45 23.15 -17.24
N ARG A 374 -1.26 23.38 -18.55
CA ARG A 374 -0.64 24.61 -19.07
C ARG A 374 -1.54 25.83 -18.90
N ALA A 375 -2.83 25.73 -19.22
CA ALA A 375 -3.78 26.85 -19.17
C ALA A 375 -4.18 27.22 -17.75
N LYS A 376 -4.53 26.24 -16.90
CA LYS A 376 -5.02 26.48 -15.52
C LYS A 376 -3.91 26.89 -14.56
N PHE A 377 -2.69 26.37 -14.73
CA PHE A 377 -1.60 26.52 -13.75
C PHE A 377 -0.27 27.03 -14.32
N GLY A 378 -0.12 27.13 -15.64
CA GLY A 378 1.16 27.49 -16.27
C GLY A 378 2.22 26.38 -16.19
N ARG A 379 1.83 25.12 -15.93
CA ARG A 379 2.78 24.00 -15.87
C ARG A 379 3.24 23.61 -17.28
N ASP A 380 4.54 23.35 -17.44
CA ASP A 380 5.12 22.84 -18.69
C ASP A 380 5.32 21.32 -18.58
N SER A 381 4.40 20.54 -19.14
CA SER A 381 4.40 19.06 -19.09
C SER A 381 4.35 18.45 -17.67
N LEU A 382 4.52 17.13 -17.58
CA LEU A 382 4.38 16.33 -16.36
C LEU A 382 5.41 16.70 -15.29
N ASP A 383 6.62 17.10 -15.67
CA ASP A 383 7.69 17.53 -14.76
C ASP A 383 7.64 19.02 -14.39
N GLY A 384 6.89 19.84 -15.12
CA GLY A 384 6.92 21.29 -15.00
C GLY A 384 8.11 21.96 -15.72
N HIS A 385 8.90 21.17 -16.45
CA HIS A 385 10.09 21.58 -17.22
C HIS A 385 10.08 21.03 -18.65
N GLY A 386 8.90 20.68 -19.17
CA GLY A 386 8.68 20.27 -20.56
C GLY A 386 9.09 18.83 -20.87
N MET A 387 8.98 17.87 -19.94
CA MET A 387 9.27 16.45 -20.21
C MET A 387 8.50 15.89 -21.42
N THR A 388 9.15 15.05 -22.23
CA THR A 388 8.50 14.27 -23.31
C THR A 388 7.41 13.37 -22.75
N VAL A 389 6.21 13.44 -23.33
CA VAL A 389 5.03 12.64 -22.93
C VAL A 389 4.91 11.45 -23.88
N ASN A 390 4.93 10.22 -23.35
CA ASN A 390 4.86 8.99 -24.15
C ASN A 390 3.65 8.15 -23.74
N SER A 391 2.77 7.85 -24.71
CA SER A 391 1.62 6.96 -24.56
C SER A 391 1.84 5.69 -25.37
N LEU A 392 1.81 4.52 -24.74
CA LEU A 392 1.88 3.21 -25.41
C LEU A 392 0.49 2.58 -25.44
N VAL A 393 0.02 2.17 -26.61
CA VAL A 393 -1.37 1.69 -26.81
C VAL A 393 -1.44 0.29 -27.40
N GLY A 394 -2.55 -0.40 -27.13
CA GLY A 394 -2.76 -1.78 -27.59
C GLY A 394 -1.91 -2.81 -26.83
N ALA A 395 -1.45 -2.48 -25.63
CA ALA A 395 -0.75 -3.43 -24.77
C ALA A 395 -1.68 -4.59 -24.39
N THR A 396 -1.15 -5.81 -24.39
CA THR A 396 -1.87 -7.04 -24.03
C THR A 396 -1.32 -7.62 -22.75
N ASP A 397 -2.01 -8.59 -22.15
CA ASP A 397 -1.46 -9.41 -21.07
C ASP A 397 -1.18 -10.80 -21.62
N TYR A 398 0.08 -11.12 -21.87
CA TYR A 398 0.50 -12.38 -22.52
C TYR A 398 -0.12 -12.67 -23.91
N GLY A 399 -0.73 -11.67 -24.54
CA GLY A 399 -1.49 -11.80 -25.80
C GLY A 399 -3.02 -11.80 -25.59
N GLN A 400 -3.49 -11.85 -24.35
CA GLN A 400 -4.88 -11.64 -23.97
C GLN A 400 -5.20 -10.15 -23.84
N PRO A 401 -6.49 -9.79 -23.84
CA PRO A 401 -6.95 -8.52 -23.33
C PRO A 401 -6.29 -8.08 -22.01
N TYR A 402 -5.75 -6.86 -21.99
CA TYR A 402 -5.33 -6.20 -20.75
C TYR A 402 -6.35 -5.12 -20.39
N VAL A 403 -7.02 -5.29 -19.25
CA VAL A 403 -8.04 -4.35 -18.74
C VAL A 403 -7.44 -3.49 -17.62
N ASN A 404 -6.31 -2.86 -17.91
CA ASN A 404 -5.67 -1.91 -17.01
C ASN A 404 -4.83 -0.87 -17.78
N ALA A 405 -4.50 0.21 -17.11
CA ALA A 405 -3.56 1.24 -17.56
C ALA A 405 -2.57 1.52 -16.43
N PHE A 406 -1.40 2.08 -16.75
CA PHE A 406 -0.45 2.49 -15.72
C PHE A 406 0.58 3.53 -16.17
N TRP A 407 1.05 4.31 -15.19
CA TRP A 407 2.27 5.12 -15.24
C TRP A 407 3.44 4.38 -14.61
N ASP A 408 4.57 4.30 -15.34
CA ASP A 408 5.77 3.55 -14.92
C ASP A 408 6.95 4.42 -14.45
N GLY A 409 6.76 5.73 -14.30
CA GLY A 409 7.82 6.72 -14.06
C GLY A 409 8.40 7.37 -15.32
N ARG A 410 8.03 6.91 -16.52
CA ARG A 410 8.55 7.44 -17.80
C ARG A 410 7.51 7.57 -18.90
N LYS A 411 6.49 6.71 -18.90
CA LYS A 411 5.45 6.64 -19.93
C LYS A 411 4.16 6.08 -19.35
N MET A 412 3.05 6.35 -20.03
CA MET A 412 1.77 5.71 -19.78
C MET A 412 1.61 4.50 -20.70
N VAL A 413 1.09 3.40 -20.18
CA VAL A 413 0.80 2.17 -20.93
C VAL A 413 -0.68 1.88 -20.80
N TYR A 414 -1.38 1.78 -21.92
CA TYR A 414 -2.81 1.52 -22.00
C TYR A 414 -3.08 0.12 -22.56
N GLY A 415 -3.81 -0.67 -21.80
CA GLY A 415 -4.29 -1.98 -22.23
C GLY A 415 -5.28 -1.88 -23.39
N SER A 416 -5.32 -2.93 -24.21
CA SER A 416 -6.23 -3.09 -25.35
C SER A 416 -7.71 -3.10 -24.96
N GLY A 417 -8.02 -3.33 -23.67
CA GLY A 417 -9.35 -3.75 -23.26
C GLY A 417 -9.69 -5.18 -23.73
N ASP A 418 -10.86 -5.67 -23.34
CA ASP A 418 -11.40 -7.00 -23.64
C ASP A 418 -12.67 -6.92 -24.52
N ALA A 419 -13.58 -7.89 -24.41
CA ALA A 419 -14.87 -7.86 -25.11
C ALA A 419 -15.84 -6.79 -24.54
N GLU A 420 -15.76 -6.48 -23.24
CA GLU A 420 -16.60 -5.50 -22.56
C GLU A 420 -15.94 -4.11 -22.48
N TYR A 421 -14.67 -4.05 -22.08
CA TYR A 421 -13.89 -2.83 -21.93
C TYR A 421 -13.18 -2.45 -23.24
N ARG A 422 -13.35 -1.19 -23.66
CA ARG A 422 -12.60 -0.52 -24.72
C ARG A 422 -11.11 -0.41 -24.34
N PRO A 423 -10.20 -0.12 -25.30
CA PRO A 423 -8.84 0.31 -24.97
C PRO A 423 -8.86 1.42 -23.92
N LEU A 424 -8.04 1.32 -22.87
CA LEU A 424 -8.24 2.18 -21.69
C LEU A 424 -7.90 3.65 -21.94
N SER A 425 -7.20 3.96 -23.03
CA SER A 425 -7.02 5.34 -23.50
C SER A 425 -8.28 6.01 -24.06
N ALA A 426 -9.38 5.27 -24.26
CA ALA A 426 -10.64 5.80 -24.79
C ALA A 426 -11.36 6.77 -23.85
N ALA A 427 -11.10 6.67 -22.54
CA ALA A 427 -11.65 7.55 -21.51
C ALA A 427 -10.62 8.63 -21.15
N LEU A 428 -11.05 9.90 -21.12
CA LEU A 428 -10.15 11.05 -21.01
C LEU A 428 -9.70 11.24 -19.56
N ASP A 429 -10.58 10.96 -18.61
CA ASP A 429 -10.28 10.89 -17.19
C ASP A 429 -9.17 9.88 -16.86
N VAL A 430 -9.16 8.69 -17.50
CA VAL A 430 -8.11 7.67 -17.35
C VAL A 430 -6.76 8.21 -17.82
N VAL A 431 -6.72 8.82 -19.02
CA VAL A 431 -5.48 9.44 -19.54
C VAL A 431 -5.03 10.59 -18.64
N GLY A 432 -5.97 11.36 -18.09
CA GLY A 432 -5.71 12.43 -17.12
C GLY A 432 -5.20 11.92 -15.76
N HIS A 433 -5.70 10.79 -15.29
CA HIS A 433 -5.26 10.09 -14.08
C HIS A 433 -3.81 9.61 -14.24
N GLU A 434 -3.52 8.84 -15.29
CA GLU A 434 -2.17 8.30 -15.55
C GLU A 434 -1.12 9.41 -15.74
N MET A 435 -1.46 10.47 -16.45
CA MET A 435 -0.57 11.64 -16.59
C MET A 435 -0.44 12.42 -15.27
N THR A 436 -1.48 12.48 -14.44
CA THR A 436 -1.41 13.15 -13.14
C THR A 436 -0.49 12.41 -12.16
N HIS A 437 -0.33 11.09 -12.25
CA HIS A 437 0.73 10.39 -11.51
C HIS A 437 2.13 10.96 -11.79
N GLY A 438 2.44 11.30 -13.04
CA GLY A 438 3.68 12.00 -13.40
C GLY A 438 3.78 13.39 -12.78
N VAL A 439 2.67 14.13 -12.73
CA VAL A 439 2.61 15.44 -12.04
C VAL A 439 2.85 15.29 -10.54
N ILE A 440 2.29 14.26 -9.89
CA ILE A 440 2.47 13.99 -8.46
C ILE A 440 3.92 13.61 -8.15
N GLU A 441 4.54 12.76 -8.98
CA GLU A 441 5.94 12.35 -8.87
C GLU A 441 6.89 13.55 -8.94
N HIS A 442 6.70 14.43 -9.92
CA HIS A 442 7.46 15.67 -10.08
C HIS A 442 6.89 16.84 -9.27
N SER A 443 6.21 16.58 -8.15
CA SER A 443 5.77 17.62 -7.22
C SER A 443 5.86 17.16 -5.76
N ALA A 444 4.85 16.50 -5.21
CA ALA A 444 4.84 16.01 -3.83
C ALA A 444 5.67 14.74 -3.63
N GLY A 445 5.78 13.92 -4.66
CA GLY A 445 6.45 12.62 -4.62
C GLY A 445 5.79 11.63 -3.66
N LEU A 446 4.45 11.65 -3.54
CA LEU A 446 3.69 10.80 -2.61
C LEU A 446 4.06 9.33 -2.79
N VAL A 447 4.63 8.71 -1.75
CA VAL A 447 5.01 7.29 -1.74
C VAL A 447 3.74 6.48 -1.96
N TYR A 448 3.80 5.58 -2.94
CA TYR A 448 2.66 4.84 -3.46
C TYR A 448 2.26 3.65 -2.56
N ALA A 449 2.10 3.90 -1.27
CA ALA A 449 1.72 2.91 -0.26
C ALA A 449 0.89 3.55 0.86
N GLY A 450 -0.05 2.79 1.44
CA GLY A 450 -0.92 3.22 2.53
C GLY A 450 -1.66 4.54 2.23
N GLN A 451 -1.80 5.40 3.24
CA GLN A 451 -2.52 6.68 3.08
C GLN A 451 -1.86 7.65 2.09
N SER A 452 -0.53 7.67 1.95
CA SER A 452 0.13 8.53 0.95
C SER A 452 -0.11 8.02 -0.47
N GLY A 453 -0.19 6.69 -0.66
CA GLY A 453 -0.60 6.10 -1.92
C GLY A 453 -2.08 6.34 -2.23
N ALA A 454 -2.96 6.19 -1.24
CA ALA A 454 -4.38 6.54 -1.39
C ALA A 454 -4.60 8.04 -1.70
N MET A 455 -3.73 8.93 -1.22
CA MET A 455 -3.72 10.33 -1.66
C MET A 455 -3.14 10.55 -3.06
N ASN A 456 -2.20 9.71 -3.51
CA ASN A 456 -1.68 9.74 -4.88
C ASN A 456 -2.81 9.39 -5.86
N GLU A 457 -3.50 8.28 -5.61
CA GLU A 457 -4.74 7.90 -6.29
C GLU A 457 -5.80 8.99 -6.24
N ALA A 458 -6.13 9.52 -5.06
CA ALA A 458 -7.18 10.52 -4.90
C ALA A 458 -6.93 11.81 -5.70
N LEU A 459 -5.65 12.19 -5.88
CA LEU A 459 -5.27 13.37 -6.66
C LEU A 459 -5.24 13.05 -8.16
N ALA A 460 -4.87 11.83 -8.56
CA ALA A 460 -4.95 11.37 -9.93
C ALA A 460 -6.41 11.28 -10.40
N ASP A 461 -7.29 10.68 -9.60
CA ASP A 461 -8.74 10.65 -9.82
C ASP A 461 -9.35 12.07 -9.90
N TYR A 462 -9.06 12.93 -8.91
CA TYR A 462 -9.58 14.31 -8.90
C TYR A 462 -9.22 15.09 -10.17
N PHE A 463 -7.95 15.06 -10.59
CA PHE A 463 -7.54 15.81 -11.79
C PHE A 463 -7.96 15.12 -13.09
N GLY A 464 -7.97 13.79 -13.16
CA GLY A 464 -8.51 13.06 -14.31
C GLY A 464 -9.95 13.46 -14.60
N ASN A 465 -10.82 13.35 -13.59
CA ASN A 465 -12.21 13.77 -13.71
C ASN A 465 -12.35 15.29 -13.94
N ALA A 466 -11.54 16.14 -13.29
CA ALA A 466 -11.60 17.60 -13.51
C ALA A 466 -11.21 18.01 -14.94
N ILE A 467 -10.21 17.34 -15.55
CA ILE A 467 -9.82 17.54 -16.95
C ILE A 467 -10.97 17.15 -17.88
N GLU A 468 -11.59 16.00 -17.63
CA GLU A 468 -12.70 15.52 -18.46
C GLU A 468 -13.95 16.40 -18.33
N SER A 469 -14.30 16.79 -17.09
CA SER A 469 -15.36 17.76 -16.79
C SER A 469 -15.18 19.07 -17.58
N ASP A 470 -13.96 19.64 -17.56
CA ASP A 470 -13.68 20.89 -18.25
C ASP A 470 -13.72 20.72 -19.78
N ALA A 471 -13.18 19.61 -20.30
CA ALA A 471 -13.12 19.31 -21.74
C ALA A 471 -14.48 18.95 -22.37
N ARG A 472 -15.36 18.27 -21.61
CA ARG A 472 -16.74 17.92 -22.02
C ARG A 472 -17.78 18.96 -21.58
N HIS A 473 -17.37 19.98 -20.81
CA HIS A 473 -18.24 21.00 -20.20
C HIS A 473 -19.35 20.40 -19.32
N LEU A 474 -19.01 19.38 -18.52
CA LEU A 474 -19.96 18.74 -17.59
C LEU A 474 -20.38 19.73 -16.49
N SER A 475 -21.65 19.66 -16.09
CA SER A 475 -22.15 20.43 -14.94
C SER A 475 -21.73 19.75 -13.65
N MET A 476 -21.28 20.52 -12.66
CA MET A 476 -21.06 20.01 -11.29
C MET A 476 -22.35 19.54 -10.62
N ASP A 477 -23.52 20.00 -11.09
CA ASP A 477 -24.83 19.56 -10.60
C ASP A 477 -25.30 18.23 -11.24
N ASP A 478 -24.55 17.68 -12.21
CA ASP A 478 -24.87 16.39 -12.84
C ASP A 478 -24.40 15.25 -11.91
N PRO A 479 -25.30 14.34 -11.47
CA PRO A 479 -24.93 13.26 -10.57
C PRO A 479 -23.87 12.31 -11.15
N ASP A 480 -23.76 12.20 -12.47
CA ASP A 480 -22.78 11.34 -13.15
C ASP A 480 -21.47 12.08 -13.46
N SER A 481 -21.35 13.39 -13.17
CA SER A 481 -20.11 14.16 -13.38
C SER A 481 -18.94 13.75 -12.48
N ALA A 482 -19.20 12.99 -11.41
CA ALA A 482 -18.22 12.50 -10.45
C ALA A 482 -17.64 11.10 -10.79
N LEU A 483 -18.12 10.47 -11.87
CA LEU A 483 -17.71 9.12 -12.25
C LEU A 483 -16.30 9.09 -12.86
N LEU A 484 -15.67 7.91 -12.81
CA LEU A 484 -14.36 7.62 -13.41
C LEU A 484 -14.41 6.29 -14.20
N GLY A 485 -13.91 6.31 -15.43
CA GLY A 485 -13.89 5.17 -16.36
C GLY A 485 -15.27 4.78 -16.91
N GLU A 486 -16.27 5.64 -16.75
CA GLU A 486 -17.68 5.44 -17.11
C GLU A 486 -17.89 5.20 -18.61
N THR A 487 -17.00 5.72 -19.46
CA THR A 487 -17.04 5.56 -20.92
C THR A 487 -16.22 4.37 -21.43
N LEU A 488 -15.60 3.56 -20.56
CA LEU A 488 -14.79 2.41 -20.98
C LEU A 488 -15.61 1.22 -21.49
N CYS A 489 -16.86 1.06 -21.05
CA CYS A 489 -17.65 -0.12 -21.37
C CYS A 489 -18.30 -0.02 -22.75
N ARG A 490 -18.44 -1.17 -23.42
CA ARG A 490 -19.15 -1.27 -24.70
C ARG A 490 -20.64 -1.49 -24.51
N THR A 491 -21.07 -2.15 -23.43
CA THR A 491 -22.48 -2.57 -23.27
C THR A 491 -23.18 -2.00 -22.05
N LYS A 492 -22.45 -1.55 -21.03
CA LYS A 492 -23.01 -0.97 -19.79
C LYS A 492 -23.23 0.54 -19.90
N ASP A 493 -24.28 1.02 -19.23
CA ASP A 493 -24.51 2.44 -18.95
C ASP A 493 -23.39 3.03 -18.07
N PRO A 494 -23.11 4.35 -18.15
CA PRO A 494 -21.97 5.00 -17.48
C PRO A 494 -21.79 4.62 -16.00
N ARG A 495 -22.83 4.80 -15.18
CA ARG A 495 -22.80 4.49 -13.74
C ARG A 495 -22.63 2.99 -13.42
N ALA A 496 -23.00 2.09 -14.32
CA ALA A 496 -22.77 0.65 -14.20
C ALA A 496 -21.38 0.22 -14.73
N CYS A 497 -20.73 1.09 -15.50
CA CYS A 497 -19.37 0.90 -15.99
C CYS A 497 -18.29 1.44 -15.05
N ALA A 498 -18.56 2.61 -14.46
CA ALA A 498 -17.60 3.40 -13.70
C ALA A 498 -16.85 2.57 -12.65
N ILE A 499 -15.53 2.73 -12.62
CA ILE A 499 -14.63 2.00 -11.71
C ILE A 499 -14.64 2.67 -10.33
N ARG A 500 -14.82 3.99 -10.28
CA ARG A 500 -14.94 4.80 -9.05
C ARG A 500 -15.97 5.93 -9.26
N ASP A 501 -16.53 6.42 -8.16
CA ASP A 501 -17.42 7.58 -8.11
C ASP A 501 -16.90 8.51 -7.00
N LEU A 502 -16.57 9.75 -7.34
CA LEU A 502 -16.06 10.72 -6.37
C LEU A 502 -17.15 11.22 -5.40
N ASN A 503 -18.42 11.02 -5.73
CA ASN A 503 -19.58 11.39 -4.90
C ASN A 503 -20.15 10.17 -4.13
N ASP A 504 -19.33 9.15 -3.88
CA ASP A 504 -19.74 7.92 -3.18
C ASP A 504 -19.98 8.08 -1.65
N GLY A 505 -19.74 9.27 -1.11
CA GLY A 505 -19.96 9.61 0.30
C GLY A 505 -19.10 8.84 1.30
N ARG A 506 -18.02 8.17 0.87
CA ARG A 506 -17.21 7.32 1.75
C ARG A 506 -16.47 8.12 2.82
N THR A 507 -16.50 7.61 4.05
CA THR A 507 -15.87 8.25 5.20
C THR A 507 -14.79 7.37 5.80
N THR A 508 -13.85 7.96 6.53
CA THR A 508 -12.83 7.21 7.27
C THR A 508 -13.43 6.15 8.22
N ALA A 509 -14.45 6.51 9.00
CA ALA A 509 -15.09 5.59 9.94
C ALA A 509 -15.97 4.52 9.26
N GLY A 510 -16.70 4.89 8.20
CA GLY A 510 -17.65 4.00 7.53
C GLY A 510 -17.05 3.13 6.42
N SER A 511 -15.92 3.56 5.84
CA SER A 511 -15.44 3.04 4.55
C SER A 511 -13.98 2.61 4.54
N PHE A 512 -13.12 3.12 5.45
CA PHE A 512 -11.71 2.75 5.46
C PHE A 512 -11.52 1.22 5.62
N LEU A 513 -10.55 0.70 4.87
CA LEU A 513 -10.08 -0.68 4.87
C LEU A 513 -8.59 -0.69 5.19
N GLY A 514 -8.26 -1.05 6.42
CA GLY A 514 -6.88 -1.26 6.85
C GLY A 514 -6.37 -2.62 6.37
N VAL A 515 -5.35 -2.60 5.52
CA VAL A 515 -4.77 -3.79 4.87
C VAL A 515 -3.24 -3.68 4.87
N GLY A 516 -2.54 -4.82 4.83
CA GLY A 516 -1.08 -4.83 4.72
C GLY A 516 -0.58 -4.37 3.35
N PHE A 517 0.71 -3.99 3.24
CA PHE A 517 1.28 -3.56 1.96
C PHE A 517 1.26 -4.63 0.85
N GLY A 518 1.05 -5.91 1.20
CA GLY A 518 0.78 -6.95 0.22
C GLY A 518 -0.53 -6.73 -0.55
N THR A 519 -1.58 -6.26 0.11
CA THR A 519 -2.90 -6.04 -0.48
C THR A 519 -3.01 -4.59 -0.95
N ASP A 520 -3.08 -4.38 -2.26
CA ASP A 520 -3.30 -3.06 -2.87
C ASP A 520 -2.32 -1.98 -2.36
N ASN A 521 -1.04 -2.33 -2.15
CA ASN A 521 -0.02 -1.47 -1.54
C ASN A 521 -0.44 -0.84 -0.19
N GLY A 522 -1.32 -1.47 0.60
CA GLY A 522 -1.92 -0.87 1.79
C GLY A 522 -3.26 -0.16 1.53
N GLY A 523 -3.98 -0.59 0.49
CA GLY A 523 -5.31 -0.09 0.15
C GLY A 523 -5.30 1.26 -0.53
N VAL A 524 -4.42 1.49 -1.50
CA VAL A 524 -4.31 2.78 -2.21
C VAL A 524 -5.58 3.10 -3.01
N HIS A 525 -6.08 2.16 -3.82
CA HIS A 525 -7.35 2.33 -4.56
C HIS A 525 -8.55 2.13 -3.62
N LEU A 526 -8.44 1.21 -2.65
CA LEU A 526 -9.53 0.91 -1.70
C LEU A 526 -9.93 2.11 -0.83
N ASN A 527 -9.00 3.03 -0.58
CA ASN A 527 -9.20 4.17 0.32
C ASN A 527 -9.12 5.53 -0.39
N SER A 528 -8.87 5.59 -1.71
CA SER A 528 -8.66 6.86 -2.43
C SER A 528 -9.87 7.80 -2.38
N THR A 529 -11.07 7.27 -2.64
CA THR A 529 -12.30 8.09 -2.73
C THR A 529 -12.71 8.73 -1.41
N ILE A 530 -12.20 8.28 -0.26
CA ILE A 530 -12.37 8.98 1.03
C ILE A 530 -11.72 10.37 0.99
N PHE A 531 -10.54 10.50 0.36
CA PHE A 531 -9.87 11.78 0.18
C PHE A 531 -10.34 12.49 -1.09
N ALA A 532 -10.55 11.76 -2.19
CA ALA A 532 -10.96 12.33 -3.46
C ALA A 532 -12.36 12.95 -3.40
N GLY A 533 -13.32 12.31 -2.71
CA GLY A 533 -14.65 12.88 -2.47
C GLY A 533 -14.60 14.16 -1.63
N ALA A 534 -13.71 14.24 -0.63
CA ALA A 534 -13.49 15.49 0.09
C ALA A 534 -12.88 16.60 -0.78
N LEU A 535 -12.22 16.28 -1.90
CA LEU A 535 -11.82 17.26 -2.92
C LEU A 535 -12.97 17.58 -3.89
N TRP A 536 -13.82 16.60 -4.21
CA TRP A 536 -15.01 16.77 -5.04
C TRP A 536 -16.04 17.71 -4.39
N ASP A 537 -16.37 17.49 -3.11
CA ASP A 537 -17.15 18.40 -2.26
C ASP A 537 -16.63 19.86 -2.33
N ILE A 538 -15.30 20.03 -2.41
CA ILE A 538 -14.66 21.35 -2.54
C ILE A 538 -14.89 21.92 -3.94
N ARG A 539 -14.82 21.09 -4.98
CA ARG A 539 -15.05 21.49 -6.37
C ARG A 539 -16.50 21.90 -6.62
N GLU A 540 -17.46 21.15 -6.07
CA GLU A 540 -18.88 21.53 -6.07
C GLU A 540 -19.08 22.86 -5.33
N ALA A 541 -18.59 22.97 -4.09
CA ALA A 541 -18.87 24.12 -3.23
C ALA A 541 -18.16 25.43 -3.62
N LEU A 542 -17.02 25.38 -4.32
CA LEU A 542 -16.21 26.56 -4.69
C LEU A 542 -16.19 26.81 -6.21
N GLY A 543 -16.66 25.88 -7.03
CA GLY A 543 -16.47 25.84 -8.47
C GLY A 543 -15.05 25.43 -8.89
N PRO A 544 -14.88 24.89 -10.12
CA PRO A 544 -13.62 24.30 -10.59
C PRO A 544 -12.45 25.29 -10.51
N ASP A 545 -12.65 26.53 -10.97
CA ASP A 545 -11.59 27.52 -11.08
C ASP A 545 -10.91 27.91 -9.76
N LEU A 546 -11.59 27.77 -8.62
CA LEU A 546 -10.99 28.04 -7.30
C LEU A 546 -10.54 26.74 -6.63
N ALA A 547 -11.34 25.68 -6.70
CA ALA A 547 -11.00 24.37 -6.14
C ALA A 547 -9.72 23.80 -6.76
N ASP A 548 -9.64 23.72 -8.09
CA ASP A 548 -8.50 23.16 -8.81
C ASP A 548 -7.20 23.92 -8.47
N LYS A 549 -7.28 25.26 -8.32
CA LYS A 549 -6.15 26.10 -7.89
C LYS A 549 -5.73 25.84 -6.44
N ILE A 550 -6.66 25.54 -5.54
CA ILE A 550 -6.36 25.17 -4.14
C ILE A 550 -5.68 23.79 -4.12
N VAL A 551 -6.26 22.79 -4.81
CA VAL A 551 -5.74 21.41 -4.83
C VAL A 551 -4.36 21.34 -5.48
N TYR A 552 -4.18 21.96 -6.67
CA TYR A 552 -2.88 22.00 -7.36
C TYR A 552 -1.81 22.68 -6.52
N LYS A 553 -2.20 23.73 -5.78
CA LYS A 553 -1.30 24.43 -4.87
C LYS A 553 -0.92 23.61 -3.63
N ALA A 554 -1.85 22.83 -3.08
CA ALA A 554 -1.54 21.90 -2.00
C ALA A 554 -0.54 20.83 -2.46
N LEU A 555 -0.80 20.22 -3.61
CA LEU A 555 0.08 19.23 -4.27
C LEU A 555 1.49 19.79 -4.49
N THR A 556 1.62 20.97 -5.09
CA THR A 556 2.93 21.50 -5.52
C THR A 556 3.70 22.24 -4.43
N GLU A 557 3.04 22.87 -3.45
CA GLU A 557 3.69 23.79 -2.49
C GLU A 557 3.58 23.38 -1.00
N TYR A 558 2.86 22.31 -0.68
CA TYR A 558 2.64 21.87 0.70
C TYR A 558 2.97 20.40 0.95
N LEU A 559 2.51 19.49 0.08
CA LEU A 559 2.63 18.04 0.28
C LEU A 559 4.05 17.48 0.11
N THR A 560 4.33 16.42 0.85
CA THR A 560 5.60 15.68 0.94
C THR A 560 5.37 14.17 0.89
N PRO A 561 6.41 13.35 0.61
CA PRO A 561 6.20 11.96 0.21
C PRO A 561 5.46 11.05 1.19
N LEU A 562 5.45 11.38 2.50
CA LEU A 562 4.87 10.57 3.58
C LEU A 562 3.72 11.29 4.30
N ASP A 563 3.01 12.19 3.61
CA ASP A 563 1.80 12.82 4.12
C ASP A 563 0.59 11.89 3.93
N GLY A 564 -0.19 11.69 5.00
CA GLY A 564 -1.46 10.96 4.99
C GLY A 564 -2.65 11.91 5.07
N PHE A 565 -3.87 11.37 5.23
CA PHE A 565 -5.11 12.13 5.04
C PHE A 565 -5.20 13.40 5.91
N THR A 566 -4.71 13.36 7.15
CA THR A 566 -4.75 14.52 8.07
C THR A 566 -3.75 15.60 7.66
N GLN A 567 -2.57 15.24 7.16
CA GLN A 567 -1.61 16.17 6.55
C GLN A 567 -2.15 16.72 5.21
N GLY A 568 -2.81 15.87 4.41
CA GLY A 568 -3.52 16.26 3.19
C GLY A 568 -4.57 17.36 3.42
N ARG A 569 -5.47 17.16 4.40
CA ARG A 569 -6.41 18.19 4.86
C ARG A 569 -5.69 19.48 5.25
N ALA A 570 -4.61 19.38 6.03
CA ALA A 570 -3.87 20.55 6.50
C ALA A 570 -3.23 21.33 5.34
N ALA A 571 -2.67 20.64 4.34
CA ALA A 571 -2.11 21.22 3.13
C ALA A 571 -3.17 21.95 2.28
N VAL A 572 -4.34 21.34 2.04
CA VAL A 572 -5.44 21.94 1.27
C VAL A 572 -6.03 23.16 1.99
N VAL A 573 -6.24 23.09 3.30
CA VAL A 573 -6.69 24.23 4.12
C VAL A 573 -5.66 25.37 4.13
N ALA A 574 -4.36 25.09 4.20
CA ALA A 574 -3.31 26.10 4.14
C ALA A 574 -3.16 26.72 2.75
N ALA A 575 -3.27 25.93 1.68
CA ALA A 575 -3.31 26.41 0.30
C ALA A 575 -4.48 27.39 0.08
N ALA A 576 -5.67 27.07 0.57
CA ALA A 576 -6.85 27.95 0.52
C ALA A 576 -6.62 29.27 1.29
N ARG A 577 -6.01 29.22 2.49
CA ARG A 577 -5.65 30.42 3.25
C ARG A 577 -4.63 31.29 2.50
N GLN A 578 -3.61 30.70 1.89
CA GLN A 578 -2.60 31.46 1.15
C GLN A 578 -3.18 32.08 -0.14
N LEU A 579 -4.19 31.46 -0.76
CA LEU A 579 -4.97 32.05 -1.86
C LEU A 579 -5.98 33.12 -1.41
N LYS A 580 -6.04 33.41 -0.10
CA LYS A 580 -6.97 34.38 0.52
C LYS A 580 -8.44 34.03 0.27
N THR A 581 -8.75 32.73 0.18
CA THR A 581 -10.12 32.22 0.04
C THR A 581 -11.01 32.77 1.16
N GLY A 582 -12.15 33.38 0.79
CA GLY A 582 -13.07 34.03 1.72
C GLY A 582 -13.60 33.09 2.80
N GLY A 583 -13.98 33.64 3.96
CA GLY A 583 -14.28 32.85 5.17
C GLY A 583 -15.35 31.76 4.99
N GLN A 584 -16.38 32.00 4.18
CA GLN A 584 -17.41 31.00 3.86
C GLN A 584 -16.85 29.83 3.04
N ASN A 585 -16.07 30.11 2.00
CA ASN A 585 -15.42 29.11 1.14
C ASN A 585 -14.33 28.34 1.90
N LEU A 586 -13.56 29.01 2.77
CA LEU A 586 -12.59 28.32 3.64
C LEU A 586 -13.30 27.38 4.64
N ALA A 587 -14.46 27.78 5.15
CA ALA A 587 -15.29 26.92 5.99
C ALA A 587 -15.90 25.75 5.19
N ALA A 588 -16.21 25.92 3.90
CA ALA A 588 -16.63 24.81 3.03
C ALA A 588 -15.50 23.77 2.86
N VAL A 589 -14.28 24.22 2.55
CA VAL A 589 -13.07 23.37 2.51
C VAL A 589 -12.88 22.58 3.82
N GLN A 590 -13.10 23.22 4.97
CA GLN A 590 -13.00 22.54 6.27
C GLN A 590 -14.17 21.58 6.54
N ARG A 591 -15.37 21.84 6.01
CA ARG A 591 -16.54 20.96 6.16
C ARG A 591 -16.39 19.69 5.34
N ALA A 592 -15.96 19.78 4.08
CA ALA A 592 -15.74 18.63 3.19
C ALA A 592 -14.91 17.52 3.86
N PHE A 593 -13.66 17.84 4.25
CA PHE A 593 -12.81 16.89 5.00
C PHE A 593 -13.42 16.41 6.34
N THR A 594 -14.31 17.18 6.96
CA THR A 594 -14.97 16.75 8.20
C THR A 594 -16.14 15.80 7.93
N ALA A 595 -16.88 15.98 6.81
CA ALA A 595 -17.93 15.08 6.36
C ALA A 595 -17.35 13.70 6.01
N HIS A 596 -16.23 13.66 5.28
CA HIS A 596 -15.47 12.43 5.00
C HIS A 596 -14.71 11.85 6.21
N GLY A 597 -14.85 12.45 7.41
CA GLY A 597 -14.22 11.96 8.64
C GLY A 597 -12.70 12.10 8.69
N ILE A 598 -12.09 12.89 7.81
CA ILE A 598 -10.64 13.18 7.78
C ILE A 598 -10.33 14.19 8.89
N VAL A 599 -10.28 13.72 10.13
CA VAL A 599 -9.99 14.50 11.34
C VAL A 599 -8.78 13.92 12.09
N PRO A 600 -8.08 14.69 12.94
CA PRO A 600 -7.03 14.12 13.79
C PRO A 600 -7.60 13.02 14.70
N ASN A 601 -6.93 11.87 14.76
CA ASN A 601 -7.33 10.66 15.50
C ASN A 601 -8.60 9.95 14.97
N TRP A 602 -8.91 10.05 13.67
CA TRP A 602 -10.08 9.39 13.08
C TRP A 602 -10.09 7.87 13.28
N GLU A 603 -8.92 7.24 13.39
CA GLU A 603 -8.75 5.79 13.55
C GLU A 603 -9.42 5.26 14.84
N LYS A 604 -9.60 6.13 15.85
CA LYS A 604 -10.29 5.80 17.10
C LYS A 604 -11.82 5.64 16.94
N ALA A 605 -12.37 6.06 15.80
CA ALA A 605 -13.79 5.95 15.48
C ALA A 605 -14.17 4.64 14.74
N LEU A 606 -13.19 3.78 14.41
CA LEU A 606 -13.42 2.57 13.59
C LEU A 606 -14.20 1.44 14.28
N GLY A 607 -14.34 1.47 15.61
CA GLY A 607 -15.08 0.44 16.35
C GLY A 607 -14.36 -0.92 16.40
N ILE A 608 -13.21 -0.97 17.05
CA ILE A 608 -12.41 -2.20 17.23
C ILE A 608 -13.07 -3.10 18.29
N ASP A 609 -13.29 -4.38 17.96
CA ASP A 609 -13.89 -5.37 18.86
C ASP A 609 -12.86 -6.20 19.65
N SER A 610 -11.57 -6.14 19.31
CA SER A 610 -10.48 -6.95 19.87
C SER A 610 -9.65 -6.23 20.93
N ASP A 611 -9.00 -7.02 21.80
CA ASP A 611 -8.12 -6.51 22.87
C ASP A 611 -6.68 -6.36 22.35
N VAL A 612 -6.11 -5.15 22.39
CA VAL A 612 -4.73 -4.90 21.93
C VAL A 612 -3.71 -5.40 22.96
N LEU A 613 -2.76 -6.23 22.50
CA LEU A 613 -1.65 -6.78 23.29
C LEU A 613 -0.32 -6.06 23.02
N LEU A 614 -0.08 -5.65 21.78
CA LEU A 614 1.08 -4.86 21.36
C LEU A 614 0.70 -3.96 20.18
N SER A 615 0.69 -2.66 20.39
CA SER A 615 0.31 -1.69 19.37
C SER A 615 1.46 -1.35 18.41
N ARG A 616 1.13 -0.99 17.17
CA ARG A 616 2.05 -0.47 16.15
C ARG A 616 3.23 -1.41 15.89
N VAL A 617 2.91 -2.70 15.70
CA VAL A 617 3.86 -3.66 15.15
C VAL A 617 4.22 -3.20 13.75
N ASN A 618 5.49 -2.81 13.62
CA ASN A 618 6.00 -2.12 12.43
C ASN A 618 6.78 -3.06 11.50
N THR A 619 6.69 -4.38 11.71
CA THR A 619 7.37 -5.41 10.94
C THR A 619 6.71 -5.65 9.58
N TYR A 620 7.53 -6.08 8.61
CA TYR A 620 7.08 -6.53 7.30
C TYR A 620 7.11 -8.07 7.27
N ASP A 621 6.09 -8.69 6.67
CA ASP A 621 5.97 -10.13 6.38
C ASP A 621 6.60 -11.07 7.43
N THR A 622 6.03 -11.04 8.64
CA THR A 622 6.46 -11.92 9.72
C THR A 622 5.28 -12.46 10.52
N HIS A 623 5.40 -13.71 10.95
CA HIS A 623 4.39 -14.38 11.74
C HIS A 623 4.57 -14.14 13.25
N LEU A 624 3.48 -14.28 14.00
CA LEU A 624 3.48 -14.43 15.45
C LEU A 624 3.19 -15.88 15.86
N GLY A 625 3.45 -16.21 17.12
CA GLY A 625 3.16 -17.52 17.71
C GLY A 625 2.50 -17.42 19.08
N ALA A 626 1.81 -18.47 19.52
CA ALA A 626 1.21 -18.54 20.84
C ALA A 626 1.17 -19.98 21.38
N GLY A 627 1.18 -20.10 22.70
CA GLY A 627 1.15 -21.39 23.41
C GLY A 627 1.27 -21.19 24.93
N GLY A 628 0.65 -22.06 25.73
CA GLY A 628 0.72 -22.03 27.20
C GLY A 628 0.30 -20.69 27.85
N GLY A 629 -0.63 -19.97 27.21
CA GLY A 629 -1.07 -18.63 27.61
C GLY A 629 -0.03 -17.51 27.41
N TRP A 630 1.01 -17.76 26.61
CA TRP A 630 1.94 -16.76 26.09
C TRP A 630 1.71 -16.53 24.60
N TRP A 631 1.99 -15.31 24.14
CA TRP A 631 2.21 -14.99 22.74
C TRP A 631 3.63 -14.48 22.54
N VAL A 632 4.14 -14.63 21.32
CA VAL A 632 5.41 -14.10 20.87
C VAL A 632 5.25 -13.43 19.52
N ALA A 633 5.83 -12.24 19.35
CA ALA A 633 5.79 -11.51 18.09
C ALA A 633 7.11 -10.75 17.88
N ALA A 634 7.46 -10.55 16.62
CA ALA A 634 8.54 -9.65 16.25
C ALA A 634 8.04 -8.20 16.28
N ASN A 635 8.82 -7.31 16.89
CA ASN A 635 8.63 -5.86 16.81
C ASN A 635 9.98 -5.16 16.99
N SER A 636 10.18 -3.96 16.46
CA SER A 636 11.36 -3.18 16.86
C SER A 636 11.26 -2.78 18.34
N ASN A 637 12.37 -2.44 18.98
CA ASN A 637 12.36 -2.03 20.39
C ASN A 637 11.66 -0.68 20.61
N GLU A 638 11.44 -0.26 21.86
CA GLU A 638 10.66 0.96 22.20
C GLU A 638 11.21 2.25 21.56
N SER A 639 12.54 2.35 21.38
CA SER A 639 13.20 3.47 20.70
C SER A 639 13.28 3.34 19.18
N GLY A 640 12.83 2.19 18.63
CA GLY A 640 13.01 1.79 17.25
C GLY A 640 14.47 1.80 16.78
N SER A 641 15.41 1.52 17.68
CA SER A 641 16.85 1.56 17.43
C SER A 641 17.44 0.21 17.10
N GLU A 642 16.81 -0.86 17.58
CA GLU A 642 17.15 -2.22 17.19
C GLU A 642 16.36 -2.63 15.94
N PRO A 643 16.92 -3.51 15.11
CA PRO A 643 16.14 -4.32 14.18
C PRO A 643 15.06 -5.15 14.89
N TYR A 644 14.39 -6.02 14.14
CA TYR A 644 13.22 -6.72 14.67
C TYR A 644 13.67 -7.58 15.86
N SER A 645 12.98 -7.43 16.98
CA SER A 645 13.27 -8.07 18.26
C SER A 645 12.07 -8.94 18.65
N VAL A 646 12.31 -10.09 19.27
CA VAL A 646 11.23 -10.98 19.68
C VAL A 646 10.77 -10.62 21.08
N TRP A 647 9.51 -10.23 21.18
CA TRP A 647 8.82 -9.93 22.43
C TRP A 647 7.88 -11.08 22.80
N ALA A 648 7.78 -11.38 24.09
CA ALA A 648 6.80 -12.30 24.65
C ALA A 648 5.87 -11.58 25.64
N GLY A 649 4.57 -11.87 25.57
CA GLY A 649 3.57 -11.37 26.51
C GLY A 649 2.53 -12.42 26.89
N ARG A 650 1.67 -12.12 27.86
CA ARG A 650 0.57 -13.01 28.24
C ARG A 650 -0.64 -12.80 27.33
N THR A 651 -1.34 -13.89 27.02
CA THR A 651 -2.51 -13.89 26.10
C THR A 651 -3.76 -13.25 26.72
N ASP A 652 -3.71 -12.89 28.00
CA ASP A 652 -4.73 -12.08 28.68
C ASP A 652 -4.33 -10.60 28.88
N GLY A 653 -3.21 -10.17 28.26
CA GLY A 653 -2.71 -8.80 28.32
C GLY A 653 -2.10 -8.40 29.67
N LYS A 654 -1.97 -9.31 30.64
CA LYS A 654 -1.49 -8.98 31.98
C LYS A 654 0.03 -9.15 32.12
N GLY A 655 0.62 -8.30 32.97
CA GLY A 655 2.04 -8.30 33.26
C GLY A 655 2.87 -7.49 32.26
N GLN A 656 4.18 -7.54 32.40
CA GLN A 656 5.11 -6.84 31.52
C GLN A 656 5.56 -7.73 30.36
N LEU A 657 5.83 -7.10 29.21
CA LEU A 657 6.44 -7.77 28.06
C LEU A 657 7.88 -8.18 28.39
N LYS A 658 8.31 -9.31 27.83
CA LYS A 658 9.67 -9.83 27.96
C LYS A 658 10.38 -9.74 26.61
N LEU A 659 11.55 -9.11 26.59
CA LEU A 659 12.47 -9.18 25.46
C LEU A 659 13.17 -10.55 25.45
N MET A 660 12.90 -11.35 24.43
CA MET A 660 13.38 -12.73 24.32
C MET A 660 14.65 -12.82 23.47
N SER A 661 14.71 -12.11 22.35
CA SER A 661 15.90 -12.03 21.50
C SER A 661 17.02 -11.24 22.19
N PRO A 662 18.29 -11.39 21.73
CA PRO A 662 19.30 -10.38 21.98
C PRO A 662 18.98 -9.10 21.17
N ASN A 663 19.75 -8.06 21.44
CA ASN A 663 19.84 -6.83 20.65
C ASN A 663 21.22 -6.84 19.98
N ASP A 664 21.38 -7.67 18.95
CA ASP A 664 22.69 -7.95 18.31
C ASP A 664 22.80 -7.42 16.86
N GLY A 665 21.87 -6.56 16.45
CA GLY A 665 21.83 -5.99 15.09
C GLY A 665 21.26 -6.92 14.01
N ARG A 666 20.78 -8.13 14.36
CA ARG A 666 20.07 -9.02 13.43
C ARG A 666 18.56 -8.84 13.50
N TYR A 667 17.88 -9.24 12.43
CA TYR A 667 16.41 -9.24 12.38
C TYR A 667 15.88 -10.54 12.98
N HIS A 668 15.33 -10.45 14.18
CA HIS A 668 14.69 -11.55 14.89
C HIS A 668 13.20 -11.61 14.57
N VAL A 669 12.80 -12.67 13.87
CA VAL A 669 11.50 -12.78 13.17
C VAL A 669 10.88 -14.16 13.32
N ASN A 670 9.61 -14.28 12.95
CA ASN A 670 8.85 -15.52 12.90
C ASN A 670 8.95 -16.38 14.20
N PRO A 671 8.73 -15.80 15.40
CA PRO A 671 8.87 -16.54 16.65
C PRO A 671 7.69 -17.50 16.89
N ALA A 672 7.98 -18.62 17.56
CA ALA A 672 7.00 -19.59 18.05
C ALA A 672 7.26 -19.93 19.53
N THR A 673 6.22 -20.38 20.24
CA THR A 673 6.32 -20.77 21.65
C THR A 673 5.31 -21.84 22.06
N ASP A 674 5.71 -22.76 22.93
CA ASP A 674 4.85 -23.71 23.65
C ASP A 674 4.40 -23.15 25.03
N GLY A 675 4.78 -21.91 25.36
CA GLY A 675 4.60 -21.29 26.67
C GLY A 675 5.66 -21.68 27.71
N ARG A 676 6.70 -22.44 27.34
CA ARG A 676 7.90 -22.72 28.15
C ARG A 676 9.19 -22.22 27.47
N THR A 677 9.29 -22.39 26.16
CA THR A 677 10.43 -22.00 25.32
C THR A 677 9.95 -21.08 24.20
N VAL A 678 10.76 -20.09 23.82
CA VAL A 678 10.59 -19.34 22.58
C VAL A 678 11.67 -19.77 21.61
N VAL A 679 11.28 -20.05 20.37
CA VAL A 679 12.18 -20.26 19.23
C VAL A 679 11.92 -19.17 18.19
N TRP A 680 12.93 -18.74 17.44
CA TRP A 680 12.76 -17.70 16.41
C TRP A 680 13.88 -17.74 15.37
N GLN A 681 13.67 -17.05 14.24
CA GLN A 681 14.66 -16.87 13.18
C GLN A 681 15.48 -15.62 13.43
N ALA A 682 16.79 -15.65 13.18
CA ALA A 682 17.67 -14.48 13.24
C ALA A 682 18.40 -14.30 11.91
N HIS A 683 17.98 -13.31 11.11
CA HIS A 683 18.62 -12.99 9.84
C HIS A 683 19.83 -12.07 10.05
N GLY A 684 20.98 -12.47 9.52
CA GLY A 684 22.20 -11.68 9.47
C GLY A 684 22.92 -11.84 8.12
N PRO A 685 24.05 -11.15 7.91
CA PRO A 685 24.73 -11.12 6.61
C PRO A 685 25.17 -12.50 6.09
N ALA A 686 25.49 -13.42 7.00
CA ALA A 686 25.94 -14.78 6.66
C ALA A 686 24.79 -15.78 6.38
N GLY A 687 23.55 -15.48 6.76
CA GLY A 687 22.44 -16.43 6.68
C GLY A 687 21.36 -16.22 7.75
N VAL A 688 20.62 -17.29 8.04
CA VAL A 688 19.53 -17.33 9.02
C VAL A 688 19.86 -18.38 10.07
N ASP A 689 19.85 -17.99 11.34
CA ASP A 689 19.90 -18.91 12.46
C ASP A 689 18.49 -19.25 12.95
N ILE A 690 18.28 -20.47 13.45
CA ILE A 690 17.19 -20.74 14.40
C ILE A 690 17.76 -20.62 15.82
N LEU A 691 17.19 -19.73 16.62
CA LEU A 691 17.60 -19.46 18.00
C LEU A 691 16.51 -19.91 18.98
N ALA A 692 16.89 -20.17 20.24
CA ALA A 692 15.96 -20.51 21.31
C ALA A 692 16.34 -19.95 22.68
N ARG A 693 15.33 -19.69 23.52
CA ARG A 693 15.49 -19.23 24.92
C ARG A 693 14.27 -19.62 25.77
N PRO A 694 14.45 -20.09 27.02
CA PRO A 694 13.32 -20.35 27.92
C PRO A 694 12.59 -19.06 28.32
N LEU A 695 11.26 -19.12 28.45
CA LEU A 695 10.41 -18.00 28.94
C LEU A 695 10.69 -17.64 30.40
N ALA A 696 11.30 -18.54 31.17
CA ALA A 696 11.80 -18.28 32.52
C ALA A 696 13.07 -17.40 32.53
N GLY A 697 13.72 -17.20 31.38
CA GLY A 697 15.03 -16.57 31.25
C GLY A 697 16.16 -17.58 31.03
N GLY A 698 17.40 -17.09 31.03
CA GLY A 698 18.58 -17.87 30.66
C GLY A 698 19.23 -17.40 29.34
N PRO A 699 20.30 -18.08 28.90
CA PRO A 699 21.04 -17.73 27.69
C PRO A 699 20.25 -18.05 26.42
N VAL A 700 20.56 -17.33 25.34
CA VAL A 700 20.12 -17.66 23.97
C VAL A 700 21.00 -18.79 23.46
N ARG A 701 20.40 -19.80 22.82
CA ARG A 701 21.11 -20.91 22.16
C ARG A 701 20.83 -20.88 20.66
N THR A 702 21.87 -21.00 19.84
CA THR A 702 21.70 -21.32 18.42
C THR A 702 21.39 -22.81 18.28
N LEU A 703 20.32 -23.13 17.55
CA LEU A 703 19.90 -24.51 17.27
C LEU A 703 20.33 -24.94 15.86
N TRP A 704 20.29 -24.02 14.89
CA TRP A 704 20.58 -24.30 13.48
C TRP A 704 21.09 -23.05 12.77
N HIS A 705 21.80 -23.23 11.67
CA HIS A 705 22.26 -22.17 10.76
C HIS A 705 22.14 -22.62 9.29
N GLY A 706 21.72 -21.73 8.39
CA GLY A 706 21.73 -21.96 6.94
C GLY A 706 21.39 -20.72 6.09
N ARG A 707 21.33 -20.86 4.76
CA ARG A 707 21.12 -19.72 3.83
C ARG A 707 19.75 -19.04 3.98
N SER A 708 18.71 -19.82 4.29
CA SER A 708 17.32 -19.38 4.35
C SER A 708 16.46 -20.35 5.17
N ALA A 709 15.58 -19.81 6.02
CA ALA A 709 14.49 -20.53 6.67
C ALA A 709 13.15 -20.02 6.11
N GLY A 710 12.15 -20.90 5.96
CA GLY A 710 10.78 -20.52 5.63
C GLY A 710 10.02 -20.04 6.88
N THR A 711 8.93 -19.30 6.71
CA THR A 711 8.20 -18.67 7.85
C THR A 711 7.52 -19.66 8.80
N ALA A 712 7.38 -20.93 8.42
CA ALA A 712 6.88 -21.99 9.29
C ALA A 712 7.98 -22.49 10.24
N LEU A 713 7.81 -22.18 11.53
CA LEU A 713 8.65 -22.60 12.66
C LEU A 713 7.72 -22.97 13.83
N GLY A 714 7.96 -24.12 14.47
CA GLY A 714 7.21 -24.58 15.63
C GLY A 714 8.11 -25.20 16.69
N VAL A 715 7.65 -25.13 17.94
CA VAL A 715 8.27 -25.80 19.11
C VAL A 715 7.18 -26.41 19.97
N ASP A 716 7.38 -27.64 20.42
CA ASP A 716 6.56 -28.27 21.45
C ASP A 716 7.41 -29.22 22.30
N GLY A 717 7.51 -28.94 23.61
CA GLY A 717 8.26 -29.75 24.55
C GLY A 717 9.77 -29.76 24.26
N ASP A 718 10.25 -30.82 23.60
CA ASP A 718 11.65 -31.01 23.25
C ASP A 718 11.92 -30.90 21.74
N VAL A 719 10.89 -30.86 20.90
CA VAL A 719 11.03 -30.90 19.43
C VAL A 719 10.87 -29.51 18.85
N VAL A 720 11.77 -29.14 17.93
CA VAL A 720 11.65 -27.97 17.06
C VAL A 720 11.56 -28.45 15.62
N ALA A 721 10.60 -27.92 14.86
CA ALA A 721 10.39 -28.24 13.44
C ALA A 721 10.24 -26.95 12.63
N PHE A 722 10.86 -26.89 11.45
CA PHE A 722 10.84 -25.68 10.61
C PHE A 722 11.02 -25.98 9.12
N ALA A 723 10.51 -25.09 8.28
CA ALA A 723 10.77 -25.12 6.85
C ALA A 723 12.11 -24.44 6.52
N TYR A 724 12.81 -24.92 5.49
CA TYR A 724 14.03 -24.28 4.96
C TYR A 724 14.05 -24.33 3.43
N SER A 725 15.00 -23.61 2.81
CA SER A 725 15.15 -23.60 1.35
C SER A 725 16.61 -23.65 0.90
N ASN A 726 16.91 -24.64 0.06
CA ASN A 726 18.23 -24.87 -0.54
C ASN A 726 18.50 -23.94 -1.73
N HIS A 727 19.74 -23.99 -2.25
CA HIS A 727 20.13 -23.31 -3.49
C HIS A 727 19.17 -23.68 -4.64
N GLY A 728 18.65 -22.65 -5.34
CA GLY A 728 17.57 -22.82 -6.33
C GLY A 728 16.15 -22.91 -5.77
N GLY A 729 15.89 -22.47 -4.53
CA GLY A 729 14.54 -22.33 -3.98
C GLY A 729 13.81 -23.64 -3.68
N ARG A 730 14.56 -24.72 -3.42
CA ARG A 730 14.01 -26.06 -3.16
C ARG A 730 13.67 -26.21 -1.68
N ALA A 731 12.37 -26.32 -1.37
CA ALA A 731 11.86 -26.39 -0.01
C ALA A 731 12.06 -27.77 0.64
N GLY A 732 12.40 -27.76 1.93
CA GLY A 732 12.44 -28.93 2.79
C GLY A 732 11.95 -28.60 4.21
N VAL A 733 11.78 -29.64 5.02
CA VAL A 733 11.48 -29.56 6.45
C VAL A 733 12.67 -30.08 7.24
N ALA A 734 13.03 -29.42 8.33
CA ALA A 734 14.04 -29.87 9.26
C ALA A 734 13.45 -29.99 10.67
N HIS A 735 13.94 -30.95 11.46
CA HIS A 735 13.63 -31.04 12.88
C HIS A 735 14.83 -31.49 13.73
N LEU A 736 14.79 -31.13 15.00
CA LEU A 736 15.86 -31.36 15.98
C LEU A 736 15.34 -31.39 17.42
N SER A 737 16.16 -31.86 18.36
CA SER A 737 15.89 -31.82 19.80
C SER A 737 16.45 -30.55 20.44
N LEU A 738 15.74 -29.98 21.43
CA LEU A 738 16.24 -28.91 22.29
C LEU A 738 17.34 -29.37 23.27
N LYS A 739 17.51 -30.68 23.49
CA LYS A 739 18.61 -31.27 24.28
C LYS A 739 19.84 -31.52 23.42
N ASP A 740 19.65 -32.06 22.22
CA ASP A 740 20.69 -32.23 21.21
C ASP A 740 20.31 -31.54 19.89
N PRO A 741 20.60 -30.24 19.74
CA PRO A 741 20.35 -29.52 18.51
C PRO A 741 21.40 -29.80 17.43
N THR A 742 22.45 -30.58 17.72
CA THR A 742 23.47 -30.91 16.72
C THR A 742 23.01 -32.04 15.79
N HIS A 743 22.04 -32.85 16.25
CA HIS A 743 21.35 -33.82 15.43
C HIS A 743 20.15 -33.18 14.73
N VAL A 744 20.31 -32.85 13.45
CA VAL A 744 19.27 -32.25 12.61
C VAL A 744 18.87 -33.24 11.52
N GLU A 745 17.61 -33.66 11.56
CA GLU A 745 17.01 -34.49 10.52
C GLU A 745 16.32 -33.61 9.48
N THR A 746 16.42 -33.98 8.20
CA THR A 746 15.91 -33.18 7.08
C THR A 746 15.12 -34.03 6.10
N ILE A 747 13.95 -33.53 5.70
CA ILE A 747 13.01 -34.16 4.77
C ILE A 747 12.88 -33.25 3.54
N GLY A 748 13.03 -33.80 2.33
CA GLY A 748 12.93 -33.04 1.08
C GLY A 748 14.16 -32.16 0.79
N GLY A 749 13.93 -30.93 0.28
CA GLY A 749 15.00 -30.00 -0.12
C GLY A 749 15.73 -30.34 -1.44
N GLY A 750 15.32 -31.40 -2.14
CA GLY A 750 15.89 -31.84 -3.41
C GLY A 750 15.09 -31.38 -4.64
N THR A 751 15.60 -31.66 -5.86
CA THR A 751 14.88 -31.37 -7.11
C THR A 751 13.55 -32.13 -7.17
N TYR A 752 13.62 -33.41 -6.83
CA TYR A 752 12.56 -34.41 -7.01
C TYR A 752 11.87 -34.81 -5.71
N HIS A 753 12.23 -34.20 -4.60
CA HIS A 753 11.63 -34.44 -3.28
C HIS A 753 11.64 -33.13 -2.49
N ARG A 754 10.45 -32.60 -2.19
CA ARG A 754 10.24 -31.35 -1.46
C ARG A 754 9.32 -31.61 -0.28
N ALA A 755 9.58 -30.92 0.83
CA ALA A 755 8.69 -30.93 1.99
C ALA A 755 8.40 -29.49 2.44
N THR A 756 7.18 -29.23 2.92
CA THR A 756 6.71 -27.89 3.29
C THR A 756 5.72 -27.95 4.46
N PHE A 757 5.45 -26.77 5.04
CA PHE A 757 4.42 -26.53 6.06
C PHE A 757 4.45 -27.51 7.25
N PRO A 758 5.55 -27.60 8.01
CA PRO A 758 5.62 -28.44 9.19
C PRO A 758 4.81 -27.84 10.36
N SER A 759 4.11 -28.70 11.10
CA SER A 759 3.51 -28.39 12.41
C SER A 759 3.89 -29.47 13.42
N VAL A 760 4.18 -29.07 14.66
CA VAL A 760 4.66 -29.96 15.73
C VAL A 760 3.73 -29.94 16.94
N HIS A 761 3.48 -31.12 17.52
CA HIS A 761 2.76 -31.27 18.79
C HIS A 761 3.05 -32.63 19.43
N HIS A 762 3.36 -32.66 20.72
CA HIS A 762 3.60 -33.86 21.53
C HIS A 762 4.55 -34.88 20.87
N GLY A 763 5.67 -34.39 20.34
CA GLY A 763 6.71 -35.23 19.71
C GLY A 763 6.37 -35.74 18.30
N LYS A 764 5.24 -35.35 17.72
CA LYS A 764 4.84 -35.66 16.34
C LYS A 764 4.96 -34.43 15.45
N ILE A 765 5.29 -34.64 14.18
CA ILE A 765 5.36 -33.59 13.16
C ILE A 765 4.48 -33.99 11.98
N VAL A 766 3.56 -33.11 11.57
CA VAL A 766 2.87 -33.22 10.27
C VAL A 766 3.52 -32.29 9.25
N TYR A 767 3.63 -32.72 8.00
CA TYR A 767 4.15 -31.93 6.89
C TYR A 767 3.50 -32.33 5.56
N GLN A 768 3.64 -31.48 4.54
CA GLN A 768 3.31 -31.81 3.16
C GLN A 768 4.56 -32.30 2.43
N ASP A 769 4.43 -33.40 1.69
CA ASP A 769 5.47 -34.11 0.98
C ASP A 769 5.14 -34.17 -0.52
N ARG A 770 6.03 -33.67 -1.40
CA ARG A 770 5.90 -33.78 -2.86
C ARG A 770 7.13 -34.49 -3.42
N ARG A 771 6.96 -35.71 -3.95
CA ARG A 771 8.03 -36.60 -4.40
C ARG A 771 7.78 -37.12 -5.81
N ARG A 772 8.84 -37.22 -6.63
CA ARG A 772 8.76 -37.81 -7.97
C ARG A 772 8.84 -39.32 -7.87
N VAL A 773 7.76 -40.01 -8.22
CA VAL A 773 7.73 -41.47 -8.35
C VAL A 773 7.58 -41.82 -9.83
N ARG A 774 8.63 -42.43 -10.39
CA ARG A 774 8.78 -42.65 -11.84
C ARG A 774 8.69 -41.31 -12.62
N ALA A 775 7.66 -41.14 -13.44
CA ALA A 775 7.46 -39.96 -14.29
C ALA A 775 6.41 -38.96 -13.73
N VAL A 776 5.85 -39.21 -12.54
CA VAL A 776 4.76 -38.40 -11.96
C VAL A 776 5.18 -37.90 -10.58
N TYR A 777 4.68 -36.73 -10.17
CA TYR A 777 4.80 -36.27 -8.78
C TYR A 777 3.62 -36.77 -7.95
N GLU A 778 3.93 -37.44 -6.85
CA GLU A 778 2.99 -37.76 -5.77
C GLU A 778 3.03 -36.64 -4.72
N SER A 779 1.86 -36.18 -4.28
CA SER A 779 1.71 -35.25 -3.17
C SER A 779 1.01 -35.98 -2.01
N THR A 780 1.60 -35.97 -0.82
CA THR A 780 1.07 -36.63 0.39
C THR A 780 1.13 -35.73 1.62
N THR A 781 0.13 -35.86 2.50
CA THR A 781 0.21 -35.33 3.87
C THR A 781 0.73 -36.44 4.77
N ARG A 782 1.83 -36.20 5.47
CA ARG A 782 2.54 -37.18 6.30
C ARG A 782 2.62 -36.72 7.75
N LEU A 783 2.60 -37.69 8.67
CA LEU A 783 2.89 -37.50 10.09
C LEU A 783 4.05 -38.43 10.47
N ILE A 784 5.05 -37.90 11.18
CA ILE A 784 6.15 -38.66 11.76
C ILE A 784 6.12 -38.54 13.28
N ASP A 785 6.29 -39.66 13.99
CA ASP A 785 6.60 -39.66 15.42
C ASP A 785 8.13 -39.62 15.59
N VAL A 786 8.64 -38.52 16.17
CA VAL A 786 10.08 -38.25 16.26
C VAL A 786 10.79 -39.19 17.25
N ALA A 787 10.06 -39.83 18.18
CA ALA A 787 10.66 -40.75 19.15
C ALA A 787 10.84 -42.16 18.60
N THR A 788 9.98 -42.59 17.65
CA THR A 788 10.04 -43.93 17.04
C THR A 788 10.58 -43.93 15.60
N GLY A 789 10.55 -42.79 14.91
CA GLY A 789 10.82 -42.69 13.48
C GLY A 789 9.68 -43.25 12.61
N GLU A 790 8.50 -43.49 13.19
CA GLU A 790 7.34 -44.06 12.48
C GLU A 790 6.64 -43.01 11.62
N GLU A 791 6.64 -43.21 10.30
CA GLU A 791 5.89 -42.38 9.34
C GLU A 791 4.50 -42.97 9.02
N THR A 792 3.47 -42.15 9.17
CA THR A 792 2.09 -42.42 8.75
C THR A 792 1.70 -41.52 7.58
N VAL A 793 1.14 -42.09 6.51
CA VAL A 793 0.54 -41.31 5.40
C VAL A 793 -0.91 -40.99 5.76
N ILE A 794 -1.16 -39.73 6.14
CA ILE A 794 -2.49 -39.23 6.51
C ILE A 794 -3.38 -39.12 5.27
N GLN A 795 -2.82 -38.65 4.15
CA GLN A 795 -3.54 -38.59 2.87
C GLN A 795 -2.60 -38.73 1.68
N GLN A 796 -3.00 -39.51 0.69
CA GLN A 796 -2.53 -39.36 -0.69
C GLN A 796 -3.43 -38.34 -1.40
N ALA A 797 -2.85 -37.28 -1.98
CA ALA A 797 -3.60 -36.33 -2.79
C ALA A 797 -3.84 -36.88 -4.19
N ALA A 798 -4.91 -36.41 -4.85
CA ALA A 798 -5.15 -36.72 -6.25
C ALA A 798 -4.10 -36.03 -7.15
N PRO A 799 -3.89 -36.51 -8.39
CA PRO A 799 -3.05 -35.79 -9.35
C PRO A 799 -3.54 -34.36 -9.54
N GLN A 800 -2.60 -33.42 -9.71
CA GLN A 800 -2.86 -31.96 -9.84
C GLN A 800 -3.42 -31.26 -8.59
N THR A 801 -3.64 -31.96 -7.46
CA THR A 801 -3.97 -31.31 -6.18
C THR A 801 -2.74 -30.61 -5.58
N SER A 802 -2.87 -29.33 -5.23
CA SER A 802 -1.89 -28.59 -4.45
C SER A 802 -2.15 -28.76 -2.95
N LEU A 803 -1.09 -28.98 -2.15
CA LEU A 803 -1.18 -29.13 -0.69
C LEU A 803 -0.59 -27.91 0.02
N GLY A 804 -1.30 -27.39 1.02
CA GLY A 804 -0.98 -26.15 1.73
C GLY A 804 -0.68 -26.34 3.22
N PRO A 805 -0.73 -25.24 4.00
CA PRO A 805 -0.50 -25.21 5.44
C PRO A 805 -1.17 -26.34 6.25
N THR A 806 -0.49 -26.77 7.32
CA THR A 806 -0.94 -27.81 8.25
C THR A 806 -1.18 -27.25 9.65
N ALA A 807 -1.90 -27.98 10.49
CA ALA A 807 -1.90 -27.82 11.95
C ALA A 807 -2.07 -29.19 12.63
N LEU A 808 -1.60 -29.31 13.88
CA LEU A 808 -1.60 -30.57 14.63
C LEU A 808 -2.12 -30.38 16.05
N THR A 809 -2.85 -31.37 16.55
CA THR A 809 -3.35 -31.47 17.92
C THR A 809 -3.11 -32.87 18.47
N GLY A 810 -3.46 -33.13 19.74
CA GLY A 810 -3.28 -34.45 20.35
C GLY A 810 -4.06 -35.58 19.66
N ASP A 811 -5.15 -35.25 18.97
CA ASP A 811 -6.09 -36.23 18.39
C ASP A 811 -6.22 -36.12 16.87
N HIS A 812 -5.96 -34.94 16.29
CA HIS A 812 -6.27 -34.63 14.89
C HIS A 812 -5.15 -33.92 14.13
N VAL A 813 -5.05 -34.26 12.85
CA VAL A 813 -4.29 -33.57 11.82
C VAL A 813 -5.21 -32.67 11.00
N TYR A 814 -4.79 -31.45 10.70
CA TYR A 814 -5.50 -30.50 9.83
C TYR A 814 -4.61 -30.03 8.69
N TRP A 815 -5.17 -29.84 7.50
CA TRP A 815 -4.43 -29.31 6.36
C TRP A 815 -5.30 -28.61 5.33
N LEU A 816 -4.66 -27.75 4.54
CA LEU A 816 -5.24 -27.10 3.37
C LEU A 816 -4.88 -27.86 2.08
N LEU A 817 -5.80 -27.84 1.12
CA LEU A 817 -5.56 -28.31 -0.25
C LEU A 817 -6.40 -27.53 -1.27
N ASP A 818 -5.92 -27.46 -2.51
CA ASP A 818 -6.67 -27.05 -3.71
C ASP A 818 -6.73 -28.27 -4.63
N ALA A 819 -7.93 -28.73 -4.95
CA ALA A 819 -8.20 -29.83 -5.87
C ALA A 819 -9.04 -29.39 -7.09
N VAL A 820 -9.55 -28.16 -7.11
CA VAL A 820 -10.44 -27.60 -8.13
C VAL A 820 -9.76 -26.37 -8.73
N GLY A 821 -8.79 -26.63 -9.61
CA GLY A 821 -8.00 -25.57 -10.23
C GLY A 821 -8.84 -24.46 -10.88
N GLN A 822 -8.31 -23.24 -10.77
CA GLN A 822 -8.80 -21.98 -11.39
C GLN A 822 -9.98 -21.25 -10.73
N ASN A 823 -10.42 -21.61 -9.51
CA ASN A 823 -11.39 -20.78 -8.77
C ASN A 823 -10.80 -20.02 -7.56
N GLY A 824 -9.55 -20.32 -7.16
CA GLY A 824 -8.88 -19.67 -6.03
C GLY A 824 -9.50 -19.95 -4.66
N THR A 825 -10.29 -21.01 -4.50
CA THR A 825 -10.77 -21.50 -3.19
C THR A 825 -9.96 -22.71 -2.73
N THR A 826 -10.03 -23.04 -1.44
CA THR A 826 -9.26 -24.12 -0.86
C THR A 826 -10.08 -24.88 0.17
N THR A 827 -9.84 -26.18 0.28
CA THR A 827 -10.47 -27.05 1.27
C THR A 827 -9.65 -27.04 2.57
N LEU A 828 -10.29 -26.80 3.71
CA LEU A 828 -9.75 -27.14 5.04
C LEU A 828 -10.24 -28.53 5.44
N ARG A 829 -9.30 -29.47 5.58
CA ARG A 829 -9.54 -30.89 5.90
C ARG A 829 -9.01 -31.26 7.29
N ARG A 830 -9.61 -32.28 7.89
CA ARG A 830 -9.22 -32.89 9.18
C ARG A 830 -9.24 -34.41 9.09
N ALA A 831 -8.31 -35.09 9.75
CA ALA A 831 -8.34 -36.54 10.02
C ALA A 831 -7.83 -36.85 11.43
N GLY A 832 -8.00 -38.09 11.90
CA GLY A 832 -7.27 -38.62 13.04
C GLY A 832 -5.77 -38.79 12.74
N LEU A 833 -4.95 -39.02 13.77
CA LEU A 833 -3.50 -39.20 13.62
C LEU A 833 -3.09 -40.43 12.79
N ASP A 834 -4.00 -41.39 12.60
CA ASP A 834 -3.87 -42.59 11.78
C ASP A 834 -4.39 -42.40 10.34
N GLY A 835 -4.85 -41.20 9.98
CA GLY A 835 -5.50 -40.91 8.69
C GLY A 835 -6.99 -41.29 8.63
N SER A 836 -7.59 -41.82 9.72
CA SER A 836 -9.01 -42.16 9.75
C SER A 836 -9.91 -40.93 9.86
N GLY A 837 -11.21 -41.09 9.55
CA GLY A 837 -12.22 -40.05 9.81
C GLY A 837 -12.08 -38.76 8.99
N VAL A 838 -11.47 -38.83 7.80
CA VAL A 838 -11.25 -37.67 6.91
C VAL A 838 -12.55 -36.88 6.71
N THR A 839 -12.53 -35.60 7.11
CA THR A 839 -13.68 -34.68 7.08
C THR A 839 -13.26 -33.32 6.50
N ASP A 840 -14.03 -32.77 5.57
CA ASP A 840 -13.86 -31.39 5.09
C ASP A 840 -14.64 -30.42 6.00
N LEU A 841 -13.93 -29.51 6.66
CA LEU A 841 -14.49 -28.52 7.58
C LEU A 841 -14.89 -27.22 6.86
N SER A 842 -14.13 -26.86 5.83
CA SER A 842 -14.47 -25.80 4.89
C SER A 842 -14.24 -26.36 3.48
N PRO A 843 -15.28 -26.84 2.78
CA PRO A 843 -15.15 -27.33 1.42
C PRO A 843 -14.79 -26.22 0.43
N GLU A 844 -14.07 -26.59 -0.63
CA GLU A 844 -13.68 -25.75 -1.78
C GLU A 844 -14.81 -25.50 -2.79
N THR A 845 -16.01 -26.07 -2.58
CA THR A 845 -17.16 -25.84 -3.46
C THR A 845 -18.41 -25.46 -2.66
N GLY A 846 -19.32 -24.75 -3.34
CA GLY A 846 -20.55 -24.20 -2.74
C GLY A 846 -20.42 -22.75 -2.27
N PRO A 847 -21.53 -22.14 -1.79
CA PRO A 847 -21.58 -20.71 -1.44
C PRO A 847 -20.69 -20.33 -0.24
N ASP A 848 -20.30 -21.34 0.54
CA ASP A 848 -19.48 -21.18 1.73
C ASP A 848 -17.98 -21.46 1.52
N ALA A 849 -17.58 -21.76 0.28
CA ALA A 849 -16.18 -21.92 -0.10
C ALA A 849 -15.38 -20.62 0.09
N ARG A 850 -14.12 -20.75 0.50
CA ARG A 850 -13.23 -19.63 0.82
C ARG A 850 -11.84 -19.87 0.27
N ASN A 851 -11.07 -18.82 0.06
CA ASN A 851 -9.61 -18.93 -0.09
C ASN A 851 -9.03 -18.95 1.32
N VAL A 852 -8.76 -20.14 1.86
CA VAL A 852 -8.08 -20.31 3.15
C VAL A 852 -6.58 -20.28 2.91
N SER A 853 -5.86 -19.42 3.63
CA SER A 853 -4.41 -19.21 3.47
C SER A 853 -3.59 -19.66 4.69
N GLU A 854 -4.18 -19.73 5.87
CA GLU A 854 -3.52 -20.18 7.11
C GLU A 854 -4.47 -21.05 7.95
N VAL A 855 -3.90 -21.96 8.75
CA VAL A 855 -4.62 -22.77 9.74
C VAL A 855 -3.80 -22.87 11.04
N THR A 856 -4.49 -22.79 12.19
CA THR A 856 -3.90 -23.00 13.53
C THR A 856 -4.93 -23.69 14.42
N ALA A 857 -4.49 -24.51 15.38
CA ALA A 857 -5.40 -25.33 16.20
C ALA A 857 -5.00 -25.35 17.68
N SER A 858 -6.02 -25.45 18.54
CA SER A 858 -5.92 -25.81 19.95
C SER A 858 -6.67 -27.13 20.18
N ALA A 859 -6.68 -27.63 21.41
CA ALA A 859 -7.49 -28.79 21.78
C ALA A 859 -9.01 -28.57 21.59
N ASP A 860 -9.50 -27.33 21.72
CA ASP A 860 -10.95 -27.02 21.70
C ASP A 860 -11.42 -26.38 20.38
N ALA A 861 -10.52 -25.98 19.49
CA ALA A 861 -10.87 -25.22 18.30
C ALA A 861 -9.81 -25.29 17.18
N VAL A 862 -10.26 -25.26 15.92
CA VAL A 862 -9.41 -24.95 14.76
C VAL A 862 -9.81 -23.59 14.20
N THR A 863 -8.81 -22.73 13.97
CA THR A 863 -8.96 -21.39 13.41
C THR A 863 -8.27 -21.32 12.05
N MET A 864 -8.92 -20.66 11.09
CA MET A 864 -8.40 -20.45 9.75
C MET A 864 -8.42 -18.97 9.39
N VAL A 865 -7.41 -18.51 8.66
CA VAL A 865 -7.41 -17.20 8.00
C VAL A 865 -7.88 -17.40 6.57
N ALA A 866 -8.96 -16.71 6.19
CA ALA A 866 -9.57 -16.93 4.88
C ALA A 866 -10.19 -15.65 4.28
N ARG A 867 -10.06 -15.52 2.96
CA ARG A 867 -10.75 -14.52 2.12
C ARG A 867 -12.04 -15.11 1.54
N THR A 868 -13.01 -14.26 1.27
CA THR A 868 -14.19 -14.64 0.46
C THR A 868 -13.89 -14.34 -1.00
N PRO A 869 -13.93 -15.31 -1.92
CA PRO A 869 -13.75 -15.07 -3.35
C PRO A 869 -14.80 -14.10 -3.87
N ALA A 870 -14.35 -13.06 -4.57
CA ALA A 870 -15.20 -12.06 -5.21
C ALA A 870 -14.40 -11.35 -6.32
N ALA A 871 -15.11 -10.71 -7.25
CA ALA A 871 -14.49 -9.87 -8.27
C ALA A 871 -13.91 -8.54 -7.70
N GLU A 872 -14.33 -8.15 -6.49
CA GLU A 872 -13.97 -6.88 -5.86
C GLU A 872 -13.47 -7.08 -4.41
N THR A 873 -12.50 -6.25 -4.04
CA THR A 873 -11.92 -6.24 -2.68
C THR A 873 -12.69 -5.26 -1.79
N GLY A 874 -13.18 -5.75 -0.66
CA GLY A 874 -13.94 -4.99 0.33
C GLY A 874 -13.95 -5.68 1.69
N ASN A 875 -14.54 -5.06 2.73
CA ASN A 875 -14.53 -5.59 4.11
C ASN A 875 -14.90 -7.08 4.22
N ALA A 876 -15.92 -7.53 3.47
CA ALA A 876 -16.39 -8.91 3.50
C ALA A 876 -15.46 -9.92 2.79
N THR A 877 -14.57 -9.44 1.92
CA THR A 877 -13.72 -10.27 1.03
C THR A 877 -12.23 -10.25 1.41
N LEU A 878 -11.79 -9.28 2.23
CA LEU A 878 -10.47 -9.29 2.89
C LEU A 878 -10.19 -10.58 3.70
N SER A 879 -8.93 -10.79 4.07
CA SER A 879 -8.50 -11.90 4.93
C SER A 879 -9.09 -11.75 6.35
N LYS A 880 -9.86 -12.75 6.80
CA LYS A 880 -10.53 -12.74 8.11
C LYS A 880 -10.38 -14.07 8.84
N LEU A 881 -10.41 -14.03 10.17
CA LEU A 881 -10.36 -15.24 11.00
C LEU A 881 -11.75 -15.87 11.17
N TRP A 882 -11.82 -17.17 10.89
CA TRP A 882 -12.95 -18.04 11.15
C TRP A 882 -12.51 -19.18 12.07
N GLN A 883 -13.30 -19.49 13.09
CA GLN A 883 -13.02 -20.56 14.05
C GLN A 883 -14.15 -21.59 14.05
N PHE A 884 -13.78 -22.87 14.07
CA PHE A 884 -14.66 -24.00 14.27
C PHE A 884 -14.52 -24.47 15.70
N THR A 885 -15.66 -24.53 16.42
CA THR A 885 -15.75 -24.89 17.83
C THR A 885 -16.82 -25.98 18.02
N PRO A 886 -16.74 -26.86 19.03
CA PRO A 886 -17.84 -27.78 19.34
C PRO A 886 -19.16 -27.02 19.51
N ASP A 887 -20.24 -27.48 18.85
CA ASP A 887 -21.56 -26.90 19.07
C ASP A 887 -22.08 -27.23 20.46
N ARG A 888 -22.83 -26.30 21.06
CA ARG A 888 -23.36 -26.39 22.44
C ARG A 888 -24.38 -27.52 22.62
N LYS A 889 -24.84 -28.15 21.53
CA LYS A 889 -25.74 -29.31 21.53
C LYS A 889 -25.03 -30.66 21.41
N GLY A 890 -23.74 -30.68 21.05
CA GLY A 890 -22.93 -31.89 20.90
C GLY A 890 -22.92 -32.52 19.50
N ASP A 891 -23.72 -32.02 18.56
CA ASP A 891 -23.98 -32.69 17.28
C ASP A 891 -23.03 -32.31 16.12
N GLY A 892 -22.07 -31.39 16.31
CA GLY A 892 -21.15 -30.98 15.25
C GLY A 892 -20.22 -29.81 15.60
N LEU A 893 -19.53 -29.27 14.58
CA LEU A 893 -18.66 -28.09 14.69
C LEU A 893 -19.38 -26.82 14.22
N ARG A 894 -19.46 -25.81 15.08
CA ARG A 894 -19.98 -24.48 14.78
C ARG A 894 -18.87 -23.56 14.26
N ARG A 895 -18.97 -23.16 12.99
CA ARG A 895 -18.15 -22.11 12.38
C ARG A 895 -18.58 -20.72 12.88
N SER A 896 -17.63 -19.83 13.17
CA SER A 896 -17.90 -18.47 13.66
C SER A 896 -16.76 -17.51 13.32
N ARG A 897 -17.05 -16.23 13.16
CA ARG A 897 -16.04 -15.17 13.02
C ARG A 897 -15.33 -14.92 14.35
N VAL A 898 -14.00 -14.87 14.33
CA VAL A 898 -13.22 -14.52 15.53
C VAL A 898 -13.43 -13.06 15.87
N SER A 899 -13.31 -12.16 14.87
CA SER A 899 -13.53 -10.72 15.02
C SER A 899 -14.33 -10.13 13.85
N CYS A 900 -15.12 -9.09 14.16
CA CYS A 900 -15.87 -8.27 13.21
C CYS A 900 -15.12 -6.99 12.77
N ASN A 901 -13.86 -6.83 13.17
CA ASN A 901 -12.98 -5.75 12.73
C ASN A 901 -12.91 -5.64 11.20
N ARG A 902 -12.85 -4.40 10.70
CA ARG A 902 -12.99 -4.06 9.28
C ARG A 902 -11.77 -4.37 8.41
N GLY A 903 -10.57 -4.29 8.97
CA GLY A 903 -9.32 -4.53 8.25
C GLY A 903 -9.01 -6.01 8.03
N GLU A 904 -7.86 -6.27 7.44
CA GLU A 904 -7.28 -7.60 7.39
C GLU A 904 -6.92 -8.12 8.78
N GLN A 905 -7.13 -9.41 8.97
CA GLN A 905 -6.78 -10.15 10.17
C GLN A 905 -5.85 -11.30 9.71
N LEU A 906 -4.59 -11.26 10.13
CA LEU A 906 -3.46 -12.02 9.54
C LEU A 906 -2.65 -12.73 10.63
N SER A 907 -1.87 -13.76 10.28
CA SER A 907 -0.98 -14.50 11.19
C SER A 907 -1.69 -14.94 12.48
N ALA A 908 -2.64 -15.86 12.33
CA ALA A 908 -3.42 -16.37 13.46
C ALA A 908 -2.64 -17.45 14.23
N ALA A 909 -2.52 -17.29 15.55
CA ALA A 909 -2.02 -18.34 16.45
C ALA A 909 -3.05 -18.69 17.53
N ALA A 910 -3.37 -19.98 17.63
CA ALA A 910 -4.18 -20.53 18.72
C ALA A 910 -3.39 -20.46 20.04
N ALA A 911 -4.03 -19.99 21.12
CA ALA A 911 -3.36 -19.73 22.40
C ALA A 911 -3.78 -20.71 23.51
N ASP A 912 -5.06 -20.72 23.82
CA ASP A 912 -5.69 -21.54 24.87
C ASP A 912 -7.19 -21.68 24.58
N GLY A 913 -7.70 -22.91 24.49
CA GLY A 913 -9.09 -23.19 24.13
C GLY A 913 -9.56 -22.42 22.88
N THR A 914 -10.60 -21.59 23.00
CA THR A 914 -11.10 -20.76 21.90
C THR A 914 -10.33 -19.45 21.68
N ARG A 915 -9.31 -19.14 22.49
CA ARG A 915 -8.54 -17.89 22.40
C ARG A 915 -7.59 -17.92 21.21
N VAL A 916 -7.59 -16.83 20.44
CA VAL A 916 -6.66 -16.60 19.33
C VAL A 916 -5.91 -15.30 19.55
N VAL A 917 -4.67 -15.24 19.08
CA VAL A 917 -3.86 -14.03 18.92
C VAL A 917 -3.60 -13.83 17.42
N TRP A 918 -3.69 -12.60 16.91
CA TRP A 918 -3.48 -12.31 15.49
C TRP A 918 -2.96 -10.88 15.27
N LEU A 919 -2.47 -10.60 14.05
CA LEU A 919 -2.15 -9.26 13.58
C LEU A 919 -3.39 -8.63 12.94
N ASP A 920 -3.86 -7.51 13.50
CA ASP A 920 -5.02 -6.78 12.99
C ASP A 920 -4.58 -5.46 12.35
N ALA A 921 -4.94 -5.26 11.08
CA ALA A 921 -4.54 -4.08 10.30
C ALA A 921 -5.57 -2.94 10.30
N THR A 922 -6.69 -3.07 11.03
CA THR A 922 -7.89 -2.23 10.86
C THR A 922 -7.64 -0.73 10.99
N THR A 923 -6.73 -0.31 11.87
CA THR A 923 -6.39 1.10 12.12
C THR A 923 -5.48 1.72 11.05
N GLY A 924 -5.08 0.96 10.03
CA GLY A 924 -4.07 1.36 9.04
C GLY A 924 -2.63 1.15 9.54
N VAL A 925 -2.46 0.59 10.73
CA VAL A 925 -1.23 0.03 11.28
C VAL A 925 -1.54 -1.36 11.83
N SER A 926 -0.55 -2.25 11.85
CA SER A 926 -0.74 -3.59 12.42
C SER A 926 -0.58 -3.58 13.94
N ASP A 927 -1.57 -4.13 14.64
CA ASP A 927 -1.53 -4.34 16.09
C ASP A 927 -1.58 -5.86 16.38
N VAL A 928 -0.82 -6.36 17.36
CA VAL A 928 -1.07 -7.71 17.90
C VAL A 928 -2.25 -7.60 18.84
N VAL A 929 -3.30 -8.37 18.57
CA VAL A 929 -4.54 -8.34 19.33
C VAL A 929 -4.97 -9.76 19.72
N THR A 930 -5.93 -9.86 20.64
CA THR A 930 -6.51 -11.14 21.06
C THR A 930 -8.01 -11.05 21.28
N ARG A 931 -8.64 -12.22 21.38
CA ARG A 931 -10.00 -12.39 21.84
C ARG A 931 -10.15 -13.77 22.46
N ALA A 932 -10.76 -13.85 23.64
CA ALA A 932 -10.96 -15.13 24.35
C ALA A 932 -12.03 -16.03 23.71
N ARG A 933 -13.00 -15.46 22.98
CA ARG A 933 -14.12 -16.19 22.35
C ARG A 933 -14.53 -15.50 21.04
N PRO A 934 -14.85 -16.23 19.96
CA PRO A 934 -15.29 -15.65 18.69
C PRO A 934 -16.47 -14.67 18.82
N SER A 935 -16.45 -13.56 18.07
CA SER A 935 -17.58 -12.63 17.94
C SER A 935 -18.85 -13.30 17.41
N GLY A 936 -18.73 -14.37 16.62
CA GLY A 936 -19.87 -15.16 16.15
C GLY A 936 -20.28 -14.79 14.72
N THR A 937 -21.41 -14.11 14.56
CA THR A 937 -21.88 -13.55 13.30
C THR A 937 -21.64 -12.05 13.28
N CYS A 938 -20.99 -11.55 12.22
CA CYS A 938 -20.85 -10.11 11.98
C CYS A 938 -22.00 -9.62 11.08
N ALA A 939 -22.38 -8.36 11.26
CA ALA A 939 -23.40 -7.69 10.44
C ALA A 939 -22.83 -7.23 9.09
#